data_AF-A0A2D3LIR5-F1
#
_entry.id   AF-A0A2D3LIR5-F1
#
_cell.length_a   1.000
_cell.length_b   1.000
_cell.length_c   1.000
_cell.angle_alpha   90.00
_cell.angle_beta   90.00
_cell.angle_gamma   90.00
#
_symmetry.space_group_name_H-M   'P 1'
#
loop_
_entity.id
_entity.type
_entity.pdbx_description
1 polymer ?
#
loop_
_entity_poly.entity_id
_entity_poly.type
_entity_poly.pdbx_seq_one_letter_code
_entity_poly.pdbx_strand_id
1 'polypeptide(L)'
;MKKVYLTFVFLIVGILTSFAQSAGWIFQPGSEGPWFEKEIEQGKPMEYYDYGGPEKGMRGNYAYTLQRLKPRNSDSHITIIFEKVEFGEDDELRIYNGLIELSCEKDPDSGDYLWGWAKQEPLKIIKGTPENLPIRISSTTADGGLSVGCYAATTMPGWKAMVYCVKNGDPEPSIETPEDKPNFTLRVDPNAKIEYDEDGEPKPIYLYLEMKGIKDNQNIQIEQDGQKNDYTLNKKVTNSIQLEVEPNDVIKVYADLAAFKAQAGKLVTCELGKNDHLEALDLMMNKIIELDLTQLPKLRELAITDNRLTTIDLSKLPELEEFYGSYNKVGKLDIKMNPELEVLACAGMGLTELDLSKNHKLENITAGNNDYTTFPDLSNKPYLKWIDMEDCGMKELDVTKFPKLKFLDLSGNQLTNIDLSKNPLLRKLDLDNNQLDACTINDILFTIPKAKKDDEAVLLIKGNAGSATCDNTLLEGKNWKMNVTGDGSGCNTVRLRFEENAQGSFKTMVEEKNVPEWTPIEKGKEVKIEATPISGYKFVKAMLDGKDITGNTFKINQYGVLAAVFDVDNGIHNAQAEAVKVVRHNGNIVVMGLQAEKNYNIYDASGKLLSTGLTDANGEATVSLPAGHIIIIRQDNLAIKVMQ
;
A
#
# COMPACT_ATOMS: atom_id res chain seq x y z
N MET A 1 9.58 71.00 -62.05
CA MET A 1 9.72 72.18 -61.17
C MET A 1 11.00 72.04 -60.36
N LYS A 2 11.87 73.07 -60.45
CA LYS A 2 12.95 73.55 -59.54
C LYS A 2 13.18 72.74 -58.25
N LYS A 3 14.40 72.51 -57.72
CA LYS A 3 15.79 72.98 -57.95
C LYS A 3 16.72 71.99 -57.22
N VAL A 4 17.73 71.36 -57.82
CA VAL A 4 19.12 71.77 -58.16
C VAL A 4 20.10 71.95 -56.97
N TYR A 5 21.26 71.29 -57.15
CA TYR A 5 22.66 71.69 -56.84
C TYR A 5 23.34 71.04 -55.61
N LEU A 6 24.60 70.55 -55.64
CA LEU A 6 25.62 70.41 -56.71
C LEU A 6 26.88 69.68 -56.16
N THR A 7 27.65 69.10 -57.10
CA THR A 7 29.13 68.98 -57.20
C THR A 7 29.94 67.89 -56.45
N PHE A 8 30.38 66.86 -57.20
CA PHE A 8 31.71 66.67 -57.86
C PHE A 8 32.99 66.80 -56.98
N VAL A 9 34.10 66.04 -57.10
CA VAL A 9 34.74 65.26 -58.19
C VAL A 9 35.69 64.19 -57.55
N PHE A 10 35.92 63.08 -58.29
CA PHE A 10 37.02 62.08 -58.34
C PHE A 10 38.45 62.51 -57.84
N LEU A 11 39.48 61.66 -57.59
CA LEU A 11 39.95 60.37 -58.15
C LEU A 11 41.10 59.76 -57.26
N ILE A 12 40.99 58.47 -56.87
CA ILE A 12 41.94 57.30 -56.91
C ILE A 12 43.48 57.63 -56.95
N VAL A 13 44.42 57.04 -56.18
CA VAL A 13 44.84 55.61 -56.03
C VAL A 13 45.82 55.41 -54.84
N GLY A 14 45.58 54.37 -54.01
CA GLY A 14 46.58 53.35 -53.59
C GLY A 14 47.33 53.49 -52.26
N ILE A 15 46.98 52.66 -51.27
CA ILE A 15 47.82 51.62 -50.62
C ILE A 15 46.93 50.80 -49.66
N LEU A 16 46.85 49.49 -49.89
CA LEU A 16 46.48 48.49 -48.91
C LEU A 16 47.49 48.52 -47.76
N THR A 17 47.08 48.92 -46.56
CA THR A 17 47.62 48.38 -45.31
C THR A 17 46.53 48.33 -44.25
N SER A 18 46.49 47.22 -43.56
CA SER A 18 45.61 46.83 -42.46
C SER A 18 45.38 47.92 -41.41
N PHE A 19 44.12 48.23 -41.13
CA PHE A 19 43.65 48.46 -39.77
C PHE A 19 42.28 47.79 -39.62
N ALA A 20 42.30 46.53 -39.20
CA ALA A 20 41.19 45.98 -38.46
C ALA A 20 41.11 46.80 -37.16
N GLN A 21 40.18 47.74 -37.07
CA GLN A 21 39.90 48.43 -35.82
C GLN A 21 39.12 47.43 -34.95
N SER A 22 39.85 46.65 -34.17
CA SER A 22 39.25 45.85 -33.09
C SER A 22 38.57 46.81 -32.11
N ALA A 23 37.30 46.52 -31.84
CA ALA A 23 36.46 46.93 -30.72
C ALA A 23 37.06 47.93 -29.71
N GLY A 24 36.35 49.04 -29.54
CA GLY A 24 36.72 50.20 -28.76
C GLY A 24 36.88 49.97 -27.26
N TRP A 25 37.49 50.96 -26.64
CA TRP A 25 37.81 51.01 -25.23
C TRP A 25 36.54 50.99 -24.36
N ILE A 26 36.65 50.35 -23.20
CA ILE A 26 35.62 50.21 -22.18
C ILE A 26 35.77 51.39 -21.22
N PHE A 27 34.75 52.22 -21.08
CA PHE A 27 34.73 53.28 -20.06
C PHE A 27 34.02 52.79 -18.79
N GLN A 28 34.77 52.70 -17.69
CA GLN A 28 34.21 52.59 -16.35
C GLN A 28 34.91 53.58 -15.41
N PRO A 29 34.17 54.35 -14.59
CA PRO A 29 34.79 55.21 -13.61
C PRO A 29 35.38 54.37 -12.45
N GLY A 30 36.71 54.44 -12.28
CA GLY A 30 37.42 53.82 -11.16
C GLY A 30 38.47 52.76 -11.54
N SER A 31 39.28 52.35 -10.57
CA SER A 31 40.41 51.42 -10.77
C SER A 31 40.07 49.95 -10.60
N GLU A 32 38.83 49.60 -10.25
CA GLU A 32 38.44 48.23 -9.86
C GLU A 32 38.06 47.32 -11.06
N GLY A 33 37.70 47.91 -12.20
CA GLY A 33 37.43 47.20 -13.47
C GLY A 33 36.11 46.41 -13.51
N PRO A 34 35.57 46.09 -14.70
CA PRO A 34 34.24 45.48 -14.87
C PRO A 34 34.24 43.95 -14.77
N TRP A 35 34.84 43.38 -13.72
CA TRP A 35 34.91 41.91 -13.56
C TRP A 35 34.18 41.40 -12.33
N PHE A 36 33.64 40.19 -12.46
CA PHE A 36 32.95 39.45 -11.41
C PHE A 36 33.62 38.08 -11.28
N GLU A 37 33.94 37.64 -10.06
CA GLU A 37 34.46 36.29 -9.83
C GLU A 37 33.47 35.44 -9.04
N LYS A 38 33.32 34.18 -9.44
CA LYS A 38 32.43 33.22 -8.80
C LYS A 38 33.16 31.90 -8.58
N GLU A 39 33.13 31.41 -7.34
CA GLU A 39 33.66 30.10 -6.99
C GLU A 39 32.61 29.01 -7.22
N ILE A 40 33.01 27.91 -7.84
CA ILE A 40 32.15 26.77 -8.18
C ILE A 40 32.62 25.54 -7.42
N GLU A 41 31.70 24.89 -6.71
CA GLU A 41 31.97 23.69 -5.92
C GLU A 41 31.83 22.43 -6.80
N GLN A 42 32.74 21.47 -6.61
CA GLN A 42 32.73 20.20 -7.32
C GLN A 42 31.40 19.44 -7.14
N GLY A 43 30.92 18.80 -8.21
CA GLY A 43 29.72 17.93 -8.18
C GLY A 43 28.38 18.67 -8.11
N LYS A 44 28.37 20.00 -8.14
CA LYS A 44 27.16 20.83 -8.24
C LYS A 44 27.19 21.68 -9.52
N PRO A 45 26.73 21.12 -10.66
CA PRO A 45 26.57 21.91 -11.87
C PRO A 45 25.69 23.14 -11.62
N MET A 46 26.04 24.26 -12.24
CA MET A 46 25.38 25.53 -12.03
C MET A 46 24.90 26.10 -13.36
N GLU A 47 23.60 26.42 -13.44
CA GLU A 47 23.09 27.24 -14.54
C GLU A 47 23.65 28.67 -14.40
N TYR A 48 24.17 29.20 -15.50
CA TYR A 48 24.63 30.58 -15.61
C TYR A 48 23.86 31.30 -16.72
N TYR A 49 23.34 32.48 -16.38
CA TYR A 49 22.63 33.36 -17.29
C TYR A 49 23.21 34.75 -17.17
N ASP A 50 23.70 35.30 -18.27
CA ASP A 50 24.28 36.64 -18.28
C ASP A 50 23.26 37.72 -18.64
N TYR A 51 22.28 38.01 -17.79
CA TYR A 51 21.27 39.05 -18.07
C TYR A 51 21.78 40.49 -17.78
N GLY A 52 22.94 40.86 -18.32
CA GLY A 52 23.43 42.25 -18.31
C GLY A 52 23.97 42.75 -16.96
N GLY A 53 24.56 41.85 -16.17
CA GLY A 53 25.12 42.20 -14.85
C GLY A 53 24.06 42.37 -13.74
N PRO A 54 24.48 42.73 -12.51
CA PRO A 54 23.67 42.54 -11.29
C PRO A 54 22.34 43.31 -11.21
N GLU A 55 22.11 44.31 -12.06
CA GLU A 55 20.95 45.21 -11.95
C GLU A 55 20.13 45.38 -13.25
N LYS A 56 20.11 44.37 -14.14
CA LYS A 56 19.21 44.28 -15.32
C LYS A 56 19.23 45.51 -16.27
N GLY A 57 20.22 46.39 -16.19
CA GLY A 57 20.16 47.74 -16.76
C GLY A 57 21.12 48.08 -17.91
N MET A 58 21.92 47.13 -18.43
CA MET A 58 23.03 47.47 -19.35
C MET A 58 23.07 46.68 -20.68
N ARG A 59 21.93 46.30 -21.27
CA ARG A 59 21.96 45.73 -22.64
C ARG A 59 21.66 46.79 -23.69
N GLY A 60 22.50 46.88 -24.72
CA GLY A 60 22.39 47.84 -25.83
C GLY A 60 23.19 49.15 -25.68
N ASN A 61 24.14 49.23 -24.75
CA ASN A 61 24.93 50.44 -24.47
C ASN A 61 26.46 50.25 -24.58
N TYR A 62 26.94 49.32 -25.43
CA TYR A 62 28.37 48.99 -25.55
C TYR A 62 28.99 48.52 -24.22
N ALA A 63 28.26 47.69 -23.48
CA ALA A 63 28.69 47.22 -22.17
C ALA A 63 29.67 46.06 -22.30
N TYR A 64 30.73 46.09 -21.49
CA TYR A 64 31.70 45.01 -21.36
C TYR A 64 31.65 44.42 -19.96
N THR A 65 31.61 43.10 -19.84
CA THR A 65 31.71 42.38 -18.57
C THR A 65 32.74 41.26 -18.67
N LEU A 66 33.40 40.95 -17.56
CA LEU A 66 34.28 39.79 -17.44
C LEU A 66 33.82 38.92 -16.27
N GLN A 67 33.33 37.72 -16.56
CA GLN A 67 33.03 36.72 -15.53
C GLN A 67 34.20 35.75 -15.38
N ARG A 68 34.84 35.77 -14.22
CA ARG A 68 35.85 34.80 -13.78
C ARG A 68 35.16 33.66 -13.03
N LEU A 69 35.35 32.43 -13.48
CA LEU A 69 34.79 31.21 -12.89
C LEU A 69 35.94 30.39 -12.33
N LYS A 70 35.97 30.23 -11.01
CA LYS A 70 37.07 29.65 -10.28
C LYS A 70 36.64 28.34 -9.61
N PRO A 71 37.39 27.24 -9.75
CA PRO A 71 37.10 26.03 -8.99
C PRO A 71 37.42 26.27 -7.51
N ARG A 72 36.51 25.88 -6.62
CA ARG A 72 36.75 25.96 -5.17
C ARG A 72 37.76 24.92 -4.69
N ASN A 73 37.81 23.79 -5.38
CA ASN A 73 38.68 22.65 -5.11
C ASN A 73 39.97 22.78 -5.94
N SER A 74 41.14 22.66 -5.30
CA SER A 74 42.45 22.82 -5.96
C SER A 74 42.78 21.70 -6.97
N ASP A 75 42.07 20.57 -6.91
CA ASP A 75 42.22 19.42 -7.81
C ASP A 75 41.13 19.36 -8.88
N SER A 76 40.55 20.50 -9.25
CA SER A 76 39.45 20.58 -10.20
C SER A 76 39.66 21.68 -11.24
N HIS A 77 38.94 21.58 -12.35
CA HIS A 77 38.88 22.58 -13.40
C HIS A 77 37.42 22.93 -13.74
N ILE A 78 37.23 24.09 -14.36
CA ILE A 78 35.93 24.55 -14.82
C ILE A 78 35.71 24.11 -16.27
N THR A 79 34.53 23.56 -16.52
CA THR A 79 34.02 23.26 -17.86
C THR A 79 32.69 23.98 -18.07
N ILE A 80 32.55 24.73 -19.16
CA ILE A 80 31.35 25.48 -19.51
C ILE A 80 30.74 24.84 -20.76
N ILE A 81 29.44 24.55 -20.71
CA ILE A 81 28.64 24.12 -21.87
C ILE A 81 27.66 25.23 -22.19
N PHE A 82 27.92 26.00 -23.25
CA PHE A 82 27.02 27.04 -23.73
C PHE A 82 25.84 26.39 -24.44
N GLU A 83 24.64 26.51 -23.86
CA GLU A 83 23.40 25.90 -24.36
C GLU A 83 22.65 26.85 -25.30
N LYS A 84 22.74 28.16 -25.03
CA LYS A 84 22.08 29.19 -25.83
C LYS A 84 22.97 30.42 -25.90
N VAL A 85 23.14 30.99 -27.09
CA VAL A 85 23.84 32.26 -27.31
C VAL A 85 23.03 33.05 -28.33
N GLU A 86 22.40 34.13 -27.89
CA GLU A 86 21.57 35.02 -28.69
C GLU A 86 22.21 36.39 -28.71
N PHE A 87 22.98 36.63 -29.77
CA PHE A 87 23.78 37.81 -29.98
C PHE A 87 23.51 38.39 -31.37
N GLY A 88 23.50 39.72 -31.46
CA GLY A 88 23.46 40.45 -32.72
C GLY A 88 24.83 40.44 -33.43
N GLU A 89 24.88 40.88 -34.68
CA GLU A 89 26.11 40.81 -35.51
C GLU A 89 27.32 41.53 -34.89
N ASP A 90 27.07 42.57 -34.08
CA ASP A 90 28.09 43.39 -33.42
C ASP A 90 28.45 42.93 -31.98
N ASP A 91 27.76 41.92 -31.45
CA ASP A 91 28.05 41.36 -30.13
C ASP A 91 29.18 40.32 -30.19
N GLU A 92 30.00 40.28 -29.14
CA GLU A 92 31.17 39.40 -29.09
C GLU A 92 31.35 38.76 -27.71
N LEU A 93 31.53 37.44 -27.67
CA LEU A 93 31.90 36.67 -26.49
C LEU A 93 33.31 36.11 -26.66
N ARG A 94 34.18 36.33 -25.66
CA ARG A 94 35.53 35.78 -25.60
C ARG A 94 35.70 34.91 -24.38
N ILE A 95 36.12 33.66 -24.59
CA ILE A 95 36.39 32.73 -23.50
C ILE A 95 37.90 32.59 -23.38
N TYR A 96 38.44 32.81 -22.19
CA TYR A 96 39.85 32.77 -21.87
C TYR A 96 40.16 31.60 -20.95
N ASN A 97 41.33 31.02 -21.16
CA ASN A 97 41.84 29.94 -20.31
C ASN A 97 42.47 30.51 -19.04
N GLY A 98 41.94 30.17 -17.87
CA GLY A 98 42.39 30.70 -16.58
C GLY A 98 41.64 31.95 -16.12
N LEU A 99 42.03 32.43 -14.94
CA LEU A 99 41.49 33.65 -14.33
C LEU A 99 42.29 34.87 -14.84
N ILE A 100 41.74 35.60 -15.80
CA ILE A 100 42.45 36.69 -16.47
C ILE A 100 42.09 38.06 -15.91
N GLU A 101 42.90 39.06 -16.27
CA GLU A 101 42.61 40.47 -16.07
C GLU A 101 42.45 41.15 -17.44
N LEU A 102 41.51 42.10 -17.51
CA LEU A 102 41.36 42.96 -18.69
C LEU A 102 42.57 43.88 -18.84
N SER A 103 42.85 44.32 -20.06
CA SER A 103 43.86 45.38 -20.24
C SER A 103 43.32 46.69 -19.67
N CYS A 104 44.20 47.46 -19.03
CA CYS A 104 43.87 48.75 -18.45
C CYS A 104 45.01 49.73 -18.71
N GLU A 105 44.71 50.88 -19.31
CA GLU A 105 45.65 51.95 -19.56
C GLU A 105 45.11 53.25 -18.97
N LYS A 106 45.97 54.03 -18.34
CA LYS A 106 45.58 55.34 -17.82
C LYS A 106 45.71 56.36 -18.95
N ASP A 107 44.60 57.00 -19.29
CA ASP A 107 44.60 58.11 -20.25
C ASP A 107 45.41 59.28 -19.67
N PRO A 108 46.50 59.69 -20.34
CA PRO A 108 47.37 60.76 -19.85
C PRO A 108 46.70 62.14 -19.84
N ASP A 109 45.64 62.37 -20.63
CA ASP A 109 44.98 63.66 -20.75
C ASP A 109 43.80 63.81 -19.76
N SER A 110 42.96 62.78 -19.63
CA SER A 110 41.82 62.81 -18.71
C SER A 110 42.14 62.28 -17.30
N GLY A 111 43.17 61.45 -17.18
CA GLY A 111 43.48 60.72 -15.94
C GLY A 111 42.58 59.49 -15.70
N ASP A 112 41.64 59.21 -16.61
CA ASP A 112 40.71 58.09 -16.52
C ASP A 112 41.37 56.76 -16.89
N TYR A 113 40.78 55.65 -16.46
CA TYR A 113 41.23 54.31 -16.78
C TYR A 113 40.43 53.76 -17.97
N LEU A 114 41.13 53.49 -19.08
CA LEU A 114 40.58 52.88 -20.27
C LEU A 114 40.80 51.37 -20.22
N TRP A 115 39.71 50.62 -20.17
CA TRP A 115 39.76 49.17 -20.12
C TRP A 115 39.61 48.58 -21.54
N GLY A 116 40.16 47.40 -21.78
CA GLY A 116 40.09 46.72 -23.07
C GLY A 116 40.17 45.21 -22.92
N TRP A 117 40.09 44.49 -24.04
CA TRP A 117 40.25 43.03 -24.02
C TRP A 117 41.55 42.60 -23.35
N ALA A 118 41.54 41.43 -22.73
CA ALA A 118 42.74 40.82 -22.16
C ALA A 118 43.85 40.74 -23.22
N LYS A 119 45.11 40.94 -22.81
CA LYS A 119 46.27 40.75 -23.68
C LYS A 119 46.49 39.28 -24.06
N GLN A 120 45.96 38.37 -23.25
CA GLN A 120 45.98 36.94 -23.53
C GLN A 120 45.05 36.62 -24.71
N GLU A 121 45.46 35.71 -25.59
CA GLU A 121 44.58 35.21 -26.65
C GLU A 121 43.43 34.36 -26.07
N PRO A 122 42.17 34.58 -26.50
CA PRO A 122 41.05 33.77 -26.06
C PRO A 122 41.11 32.35 -26.63
N LEU A 123 40.63 31.37 -25.86
CA LEU A 123 40.36 29.99 -26.32
C LEU A 123 39.33 29.98 -27.46
N LYS A 124 38.34 30.86 -27.37
CA LYS A 124 37.24 30.93 -28.33
C LYS A 124 36.68 32.34 -28.39
N ILE A 125 36.38 32.77 -29.62
CA ILE A 125 35.60 33.97 -29.90
C ILE A 125 34.30 33.53 -30.56
N ILE A 126 33.17 34.04 -30.08
CA ILE A 126 31.83 33.84 -30.65
C ILE A 126 31.30 35.23 -31.02
N LYS A 127 30.93 35.39 -32.29
CA LYS A 127 30.33 36.62 -32.83
C LYS A 127 28.95 36.29 -33.37
N GLY A 128 27.97 37.13 -33.04
CA GLY A 128 26.57 36.85 -33.36
C GLY A 128 26.07 35.53 -32.77
N THR A 129 24.93 35.06 -33.28
CA THR A 129 24.31 33.80 -32.87
C THR A 129 25.00 32.64 -33.59
N PRO A 130 25.68 31.71 -32.88
CA PRO A 130 26.39 30.60 -33.50
C PRO A 130 25.43 29.58 -34.13
N GLU A 131 25.78 29.04 -35.29
CA GLU A 131 24.99 28.00 -35.99
C GLU A 131 25.02 26.64 -35.27
N ASN A 132 26.08 26.36 -34.51
CA ASN A 132 26.29 25.08 -33.84
C ASN A 132 26.38 25.27 -32.32
N LEU A 133 25.36 24.79 -31.62
CA LEU A 133 25.28 24.68 -30.16
C LEU A 133 24.89 23.23 -29.79
N PRO A 134 25.28 22.73 -28.60
CA PRO A 134 26.03 23.43 -27.58
C PRO A 134 27.55 23.48 -27.83
N ILE A 135 28.23 24.45 -27.21
CA ILE A 135 29.70 24.61 -27.27
C ILE A 135 30.29 24.28 -25.90
N ARG A 136 31.16 23.27 -25.80
CA ARG A 136 31.90 22.94 -24.57
C ARG A 136 33.30 23.52 -24.58
N ILE A 137 33.69 24.17 -23.49
CA ILE A 137 35.03 24.70 -23.26
C ILE A 137 35.46 24.33 -21.85
N SER A 138 36.64 23.69 -21.72
CA SER A 138 37.23 23.30 -20.44
C SER A 138 38.51 24.09 -20.17
N SER A 139 38.78 24.41 -18.91
CA SER A 139 40.06 24.97 -18.50
C SER A 139 41.17 23.93 -18.62
N THR A 140 42.34 24.35 -19.08
CA THR A 140 43.57 23.55 -19.05
C THR A 140 44.69 24.23 -18.25
N THR A 141 44.36 25.30 -17.53
CA THR A 141 45.31 26.05 -16.71
C THR A 141 45.50 25.44 -15.33
N ALA A 142 46.61 25.79 -14.67
CA ALA A 142 46.92 25.32 -13.32
C ALA A 142 45.96 25.84 -12.24
N ASP A 143 45.33 27.01 -12.45
CA ASP A 143 44.30 27.54 -11.54
C ASP A 143 42.92 26.89 -11.77
N GLY A 144 42.79 26.09 -12.83
CA GLY A 144 41.56 25.40 -13.23
C GLY A 144 40.41 26.32 -13.63
N GLY A 145 40.62 27.64 -13.72
CA GLY A 145 39.58 28.62 -13.97
C GLY A 145 39.30 28.86 -15.45
N LEU A 146 38.15 29.48 -15.74
CA LEU A 146 37.83 30.05 -17.05
C LEU A 146 37.31 31.47 -16.86
N SER A 147 37.63 32.36 -17.79
CA SER A 147 37.08 33.71 -17.80
C SER A 147 36.27 33.95 -19.07
N VAL A 148 35.06 34.47 -18.94
CA VAL A 148 34.15 34.77 -20.04
C VAL A 148 33.98 36.28 -20.13
N GLY A 149 34.58 36.88 -21.15
CA GLY A 149 34.40 38.28 -21.51
C GLY A 149 33.24 38.44 -22.47
N CYS A 150 32.31 39.36 -22.18
CA CYS A 150 31.20 39.70 -23.05
C CYS A 150 31.27 41.16 -23.46
N TYR A 151 31.04 41.42 -24.74
CA TYR A 151 30.75 42.74 -25.30
C TYR A 151 29.37 42.73 -25.93
N ALA A 152 28.47 43.52 -25.36
CA ALA A 152 27.09 43.65 -25.81
C ALA A 152 26.86 45.03 -26.44
N ALA A 153 26.97 45.08 -27.77
CA ALA A 153 26.60 46.21 -28.60
C ALA A 153 25.08 46.30 -28.85
N THR A 154 24.36 45.18 -28.77
CA THR A 154 22.91 45.10 -29.03
C THR A 154 22.09 44.79 -27.77
N THR A 155 20.77 44.80 -27.91
CA THR A 155 19.82 44.46 -26.82
C THR A 155 19.48 42.97 -26.77
N MET A 156 20.22 42.12 -27.48
CA MET A 156 19.89 40.70 -27.62
C MET A 156 20.00 39.91 -26.29
N PRO A 157 19.31 38.76 -26.16
CA PRO A 157 19.18 38.01 -24.91
C PRO A 157 20.46 37.42 -24.28
N GLY A 158 21.64 37.55 -24.89
CA GLY A 158 22.93 37.13 -24.34
C GLY A 158 23.11 35.62 -24.33
N TRP A 159 23.68 35.05 -23.27
CA TRP A 159 23.99 33.61 -23.24
C TRP A 159 23.50 32.89 -21.98
N LYS A 160 23.18 31.61 -22.17
CA LYS A 160 22.88 30.61 -21.13
C LYS A 160 23.91 29.49 -21.24
N ALA A 161 24.47 29.06 -20.10
CA ALA A 161 25.35 27.90 -20.04
C ALA A 161 25.16 27.09 -18.77
N MET A 162 25.58 25.82 -18.82
CA MET A 162 25.86 25.01 -17.64
C MET A 162 27.35 25.06 -17.32
N VAL A 163 27.67 25.42 -16.08
CA VAL A 163 29.04 25.49 -15.56
C VAL A 163 29.28 24.31 -14.61
N TYR A 164 30.31 23.53 -14.90
CA TYR A 164 30.74 22.37 -14.14
C TYR A 164 32.08 22.65 -13.48
N CYS A 165 32.25 22.17 -12.25
CA CYS A 165 33.57 22.03 -11.61
C CYS A 165 33.89 20.54 -11.56
N VAL A 166 34.83 20.13 -12.43
CA VAL A 166 35.16 18.74 -12.72
C VAL A 166 36.49 18.40 -12.05
N LYS A 167 36.55 17.25 -11.38
CA LYS A 167 37.81 16.78 -10.79
C LYS A 167 38.82 16.49 -11.89
N ASN A 168 40.08 16.85 -11.67
CA ASN A 168 41.15 16.52 -12.60
C ASN A 168 41.29 15.00 -12.74
N GLY A 169 41.09 14.49 -13.95
CA GLY A 169 41.13 13.06 -14.29
C GLY A 169 39.75 12.39 -14.42
N ASP A 170 38.67 13.05 -13.99
CA ASP A 170 37.31 12.57 -14.23
C ASP A 170 36.90 12.86 -15.71
N PRO A 171 35.97 12.07 -16.28
CA PRO A 171 35.42 12.35 -17.60
C PRO A 171 34.73 13.72 -17.66
N GLU A 172 34.99 14.47 -18.73
CA GLU A 172 34.33 15.75 -19.01
C GLU A 172 32.82 15.56 -19.24
N PRO A 173 31.96 16.52 -18.81
CA PRO A 173 30.52 16.45 -19.08
C PRO A 173 30.27 16.41 -20.59
N SER A 174 29.35 15.54 -21.01
CA SER A 174 28.96 15.38 -22.41
C SER A 174 28.34 16.66 -22.95
N ILE A 175 28.60 16.98 -24.22
CA ILE A 175 27.87 18.03 -24.97
C ILE A 175 26.49 17.55 -25.41
N GLU A 176 26.29 16.24 -25.48
CA GLU A 176 24.95 15.70 -25.65
C GLU A 176 24.23 15.99 -24.34
N THR A 177 23.14 16.77 -24.41
CA THR A 177 22.14 16.79 -23.33
C THR A 177 21.95 15.34 -22.92
N PRO A 178 22.20 14.96 -21.64
CA PRO A 178 21.83 13.63 -21.20
C PRO A 178 20.39 13.44 -21.66
N GLU A 179 20.15 12.47 -22.55
CA GLU A 179 18.77 12.11 -22.88
C GLU A 179 18.14 11.81 -21.53
N ASP A 180 17.28 12.70 -21.05
CA ASP A 180 16.40 12.40 -19.95
C ASP A 180 15.67 11.15 -20.40
N LYS A 181 16.05 9.99 -19.88
CA LYS A 181 15.35 8.77 -20.22
C LYS A 181 13.99 8.87 -19.55
N PRO A 182 12.89 8.68 -20.29
CA PRO A 182 11.59 8.71 -19.66
C PRO A 182 11.50 7.58 -18.63
N ASN A 183 10.84 7.87 -17.53
CA ASN A 183 10.54 6.88 -16.50
C ASN A 183 9.48 5.89 -16.99
N PHE A 184 8.60 6.36 -17.89
CA PHE A 184 7.57 5.54 -18.54
C PHE A 184 7.46 5.94 -20.01
N THR A 185 7.49 4.95 -20.89
CA THR A 185 7.11 5.11 -22.31
C THR A 185 5.91 4.21 -22.57
N LEU A 186 4.76 4.81 -22.87
CA LEU A 186 3.51 4.14 -23.15
C LEU A 186 3.23 4.18 -24.64
N ARG A 187 2.77 3.06 -25.22
CA ARG A 187 2.35 3.01 -26.62
C ARG A 187 0.90 2.58 -26.76
N VAL A 188 0.13 3.38 -27.50
CA VAL A 188 -1.25 3.06 -27.86
C VAL A 188 -1.26 2.01 -28.99
N ASP A 189 -2.16 1.03 -28.88
CA ASP A 189 -2.38 -0.02 -29.89
C ASP A 189 -2.50 0.60 -31.30
N PRO A 190 -1.57 0.32 -32.23
CA PRO A 190 -1.65 0.84 -33.60
C PRO A 190 -2.91 0.37 -34.35
N ASN A 191 -3.55 -0.70 -33.88
CA ASN A 191 -4.78 -1.25 -34.44
C ASN A 191 -6.01 -0.88 -33.60
N ALA A 192 -5.90 0.09 -32.69
CA ALA A 192 -7.04 0.59 -31.95
C ALA A 192 -8.13 1.09 -32.92
N LYS A 193 -9.32 0.50 -32.82
CA LYS A 193 -10.48 0.98 -33.59
C LYS A 193 -11.00 2.27 -32.97
N ILE A 194 -11.18 3.27 -33.81
CA ILE A 194 -11.89 4.50 -33.47
C ILE A 194 -13.38 4.18 -33.48
N GLU A 195 -14.05 4.45 -32.36
CA GLU A 195 -15.49 4.34 -32.25
C GLU A 195 -16.14 5.64 -32.75
N TYR A 196 -17.37 5.55 -33.26
CA TYR A 196 -18.11 6.71 -33.74
C TYR A 196 -19.38 6.88 -32.90
N ASP A 197 -19.79 8.12 -32.68
CA ASP A 197 -21.06 8.41 -32.01
C ASP A 197 -22.27 8.28 -32.96
N GLU A 198 -23.46 8.62 -32.46
CA GLU A 198 -24.71 8.49 -33.22
C GLU A 198 -24.77 9.43 -34.44
N ASP A 199 -23.98 10.51 -34.42
CA ASP A 199 -23.88 11.50 -35.50
C ASP A 199 -22.76 11.14 -36.50
N GLY A 200 -21.98 10.09 -36.23
CA GLY A 200 -20.88 9.62 -37.07
C GLY A 200 -19.55 10.33 -36.82
N GLU A 201 -19.41 11.06 -35.73
CA GLU A 201 -18.16 11.72 -35.34
C GLU A 201 -17.26 10.75 -34.55
N PRO A 202 -15.94 10.78 -34.77
CA PRO A 202 -15.02 9.90 -34.06
C PRO A 202 -14.98 10.26 -32.57
N LYS A 203 -15.18 9.25 -31.72
CA LYS A 203 -15.02 9.38 -30.28
C LYS A 203 -13.52 9.40 -29.94
N PRO A 204 -13.07 10.37 -29.14
CA PRO A 204 -11.68 10.45 -28.71
C PRO A 204 -11.30 9.24 -27.86
N ILE A 205 -10.07 8.76 -28.03
CA ILE A 205 -9.47 7.79 -27.11
C ILE A 205 -8.78 8.60 -26.01
N TYR A 206 -9.09 8.30 -24.76
CA TYR A 206 -8.47 8.96 -23.63
C TYR A 206 -7.49 8.05 -22.92
N LEU A 207 -6.29 8.56 -22.69
CA LEU A 207 -5.33 8.02 -21.75
C LEU A 207 -5.49 8.78 -20.43
N TYR A 208 -5.88 8.06 -19.39
CA TYR A 208 -5.95 8.58 -18.03
C TYR A 208 -4.67 8.22 -17.29
N LEU A 209 -3.95 9.24 -16.84
CA LEU A 209 -2.77 9.12 -16.00
C LEU A 209 -3.13 9.59 -14.59
N GLU A 210 -2.89 8.75 -13.58
CA GLU A 210 -2.95 9.17 -12.18
C GLU A 210 -1.57 9.05 -11.55
N MET A 211 -1.13 10.10 -10.88
CA MET A 211 0.25 10.26 -10.45
C MET A 211 0.35 10.86 -9.06
N LYS A 212 1.35 10.43 -8.30
CA LYS A 212 1.71 11.00 -7.00
C LYS A 212 3.18 11.38 -6.99
N GLY A 213 3.46 12.67 -6.74
CA GLY A 213 4.84 13.16 -6.64
C GLY A 213 5.55 12.63 -5.40
N ILE A 214 6.89 12.58 -5.43
CA ILE A 214 7.72 12.25 -4.27
C ILE A 214 7.82 13.42 -3.26
N LYS A 215 7.54 14.64 -3.73
CA LYS A 215 7.50 15.90 -2.98
C LYS A 215 6.35 16.79 -3.45
N ASP A 216 5.91 17.69 -2.58
CA ASP A 216 4.88 18.67 -2.95
C ASP A 216 5.44 19.66 -3.98
N ASN A 217 4.60 20.00 -4.97
CA ASN A 217 4.92 20.86 -6.11
C ASN A 217 6.08 20.34 -6.97
N GLN A 218 6.13 19.02 -7.19
CA GLN A 218 7.11 18.42 -8.10
C GLN A 218 6.71 18.70 -9.54
N ASN A 219 7.57 19.37 -10.30
CA ASN A 219 7.38 19.52 -11.74
C ASN A 219 7.76 18.23 -12.47
N ILE A 220 6.95 17.86 -13.43
CA ILE A 220 7.13 16.70 -14.31
C ILE A 220 6.92 17.13 -15.75
N GLN A 221 7.44 16.35 -16.69
CA GLN A 221 7.17 16.54 -18.11
C GLN A 221 6.48 15.32 -18.70
N ILE A 222 5.49 15.58 -19.54
CA ILE A 222 4.85 14.57 -20.38
C ILE A 222 5.01 14.98 -21.82
N GLU A 223 5.58 14.10 -22.63
CA GLU A 223 5.72 14.26 -24.07
C GLU A 223 4.71 13.39 -24.80
N GLN A 224 3.98 14.02 -25.72
CA GLN A 224 3.10 13.37 -26.67
C GLN A 224 3.43 13.93 -28.06
N ASP A 225 3.73 13.07 -29.03
CA ASP A 225 4.06 13.45 -30.41
C ASP A 225 5.13 14.54 -30.55
N GLY A 226 6.13 14.48 -29.66
CA GLY A 226 7.24 15.43 -29.62
C GLY A 226 6.93 16.75 -28.91
N GLN A 227 5.69 16.99 -28.48
CA GLN A 227 5.33 18.14 -27.65
C GLN A 227 5.45 17.80 -26.16
N LYS A 228 6.33 18.53 -25.46
CA LYS A 228 6.52 18.42 -24.01
C LYS A 228 5.66 19.44 -23.28
N ASN A 229 4.84 18.97 -22.34
CA ASN A 229 4.05 19.80 -21.44
C ASN A 229 4.51 19.60 -19.99
N ASP A 230 4.69 20.70 -19.26
CA ASP A 230 5.03 20.68 -17.84
C ASP A 230 3.78 20.55 -16.97
N TYR A 231 3.85 19.73 -15.93
CA TYR A 231 2.81 19.60 -14.91
C TYR A 231 3.40 19.66 -13.51
N THR A 232 2.65 20.17 -12.55
CA THR A 232 3.07 20.24 -11.14
C THR A 232 2.24 19.28 -10.30
N LEU A 233 2.90 18.30 -9.69
CA LEU A 233 2.28 17.27 -8.87
C LEU A 233 2.33 17.59 -7.37
N ASN A 234 1.31 17.14 -6.65
CA ASN A 234 1.29 17.09 -5.19
C ASN A 234 1.72 15.70 -4.67
N LYS A 235 2.36 15.63 -3.49
CA LYS A 235 2.75 14.36 -2.87
C LYS A 235 1.62 13.72 -2.08
N LYS A 236 0.73 14.51 -1.49
CA LYS A 236 -0.31 14.04 -0.56
C LYS A 236 -1.59 13.61 -1.25
N VAL A 237 -1.88 14.16 -2.42
CA VAL A 237 -3.06 13.82 -3.22
C VAL A 237 -2.66 13.23 -4.56
N THR A 238 -3.49 12.34 -5.08
CA THR A 238 -3.40 11.86 -6.45
C THR A 238 -3.71 12.98 -7.43
N ASN A 239 -2.89 13.13 -8.45
CA ASN A 239 -3.05 14.10 -9.52
C ASN A 239 -3.50 13.34 -10.77
N SER A 240 -4.52 13.82 -11.46
CA SER A 240 -5.07 13.16 -12.65
C SER A 240 -4.84 14.03 -13.88
N ILE A 241 -4.32 13.41 -14.93
CA ILE A 241 -4.12 14.04 -16.25
C ILE A 241 -4.83 13.18 -17.28
N GLN A 242 -5.66 13.81 -18.09
CA GLN A 242 -6.33 13.17 -19.22
C GLN A 242 -5.69 13.67 -20.51
N LEU A 243 -5.25 12.74 -21.35
CA LEU A 243 -4.69 13.01 -22.66
C LEU A 243 -5.60 12.40 -23.72
N GLU A 244 -5.93 13.17 -24.75
CA GLU A 244 -6.54 12.63 -25.97
C GLU A 244 -5.42 12.02 -26.80
N VAL A 245 -5.56 10.77 -27.20
CA VAL A 245 -4.53 9.99 -27.91
C VAL A 245 -5.09 9.36 -29.18
N GLU A 246 -4.25 9.17 -30.17
CA GLU A 246 -4.56 8.45 -31.41
C GLU A 246 -3.91 7.05 -31.44
N PRO A 247 -4.38 6.14 -32.30
CA PRO A 247 -3.67 4.88 -32.55
C PRO A 247 -2.21 5.15 -32.94
N ASN A 248 -1.29 4.39 -32.34
CA ASN A 248 0.17 4.51 -32.52
C ASN A 248 0.85 5.67 -31.77
N ASP A 249 0.12 6.48 -31.00
CA ASP A 249 0.74 7.49 -30.13
C ASP A 249 1.75 6.87 -29.15
N VAL A 250 2.80 7.63 -28.89
CA VAL A 250 3.83 7.33 -27.89
C VAL A 250 3.85 8.44 -26.86
N ILE A 251 3.55 8.08 -25.62
CA ILE A 251 3.49 9.00 -24.49
C ILE A 251 4.68 8.72 -23.60
N LYS A 252 5.52 9.72 -23.36
CA LYS A 252 6.69 9.60 -22.48
C LYS A 252 6.50 10.47 -21.25
N VAL A 253 6.73 9.90 -20.07
CA VAL A 253 6.65 10.60 -18.80
C VAL A 253 8.05 10.70 -18.20
N TYR A 254 8.50 11.92 -17.95
CA TYR A 254 9.80 12.23 -17.37
C TYR A 254 9.60 12.68 -15.92
N ALA A 255 9.49 11.71 -15.03
CA ALA A 255 9.37 11.93 -13.60
C ALA A 255 9.62 10.65 -12.80
N ASP A 256 10.45 10.73 -11.78
CA ASP A 256 10.47 9.74 -10.71
C ASP A 256 9.28 10.00 -9.78
N LEU A 257 8.43 8.99 -9.60
CA LEU A 257 7.12 9.11 -8.96
C LEU A 257 7.01 8.18 -7.75
N ALA A 258 6.08 8.49 -6.84
CA ALA A 258 5.74 7.60 -5.74
C ALA A 258 4.67 6.56 -6.16
N ALA A 259 3.73 6.97 -7.02
CA ALA A 259 2.71 6.10 -7.59
C ALA A 259 2.40 6.54 -9.02
N PHE A 260 2.17 5.57 -9.89
CA PHE A 260 1.83 5.78 -11.29
C PHE A 260 0.73 4.83 -11.73
N LYS A 261 -0.32 5.38 -12.33
CA LYS A 261 -1.38 4.64 -13.01
C LYS A 261 -1.51 5.13 -14.44
N ALA A 262 -1.64 4.20 -15.38
CA ALA A 262 -1.94 4.52 -16.78
C ALA A 262 -2.99 3.58 -17.35
N GLN A 263 -4.12 4.14 -17.78
CA GLN A 263 -5.23 3.38 -18.34
C GLN A 263 -5.80 4.06 -19.58
N ALA A 264 -5.79 3.33 -20.70
CA ALA A 264 -6.51 3.73 -21.92
C ALA A 264 -7.42 2.63 -22.47
N GLY A 265 -7.36 1.40 -21.92
CA GLY A 265 -8.01 0.23 -22.55
C GLY A 265 -7.30 -0.26 -23.81
N LYS A 266 -6.24 0.44 -24.24
CA LYS A 266 -5.61 0.27 -25.55
C LYS A 266 -4.07 0.32 -25.48
N LEU A 267 -3.45 0.44 -24.31
CA LEU A 267 -1.98 0.42 -24.23
C LEU A 267 -1.44 -0.98 -24.54
N VAL A 268 -0.47 -1.08 -25.45
CA VAL A 268 0.17 -2.36 -25.84
C VAL A 268 1.56 -2.54 -25.25
N THR A 269 2.23 -1.44 -24.90
CA THR A 269 3.53 -1.47 -24.23
C THR A 269 3.59 -0.42 -23.13
N CYS A 270 4.36 -0.74 -22.09
CA CYS A 270 4.83 0.19 -21.07
C CYS A 270 6.31 -0.14 -20.84
N GLU A 271 7.20 0.65 -21.41
CA GLU A 271 8.63 0.52 -21.16
C GLU A 271 8.97 1.33 -19.92
N LEU A 272 9.62 0.66 -18.96
CA LEU A 272 9.97 1.25 -17.67
C LEU A 272 11.42 1.74 -17.70
N GLY A 273 11.58 3.04 -17.52
CA GLY A 273 12.86 3.65 -17.17
C GLY A 273 13.17 3.48 -15.69
N LYS A 274 14.22 4.16 -15.22
CA LYS A 274 14.68 4.08 -13.83
C LYS A 274 13.66 4.70 -12.88
N ASN A 275 13.10 3.94 -11.95
CA ASN A 275 12.11 4.41 -10.98
C ASN A 275 12.54 4.03 -9.55
N ASP A 276 13.39 4.86 -8.94
CA ASP A 276 14.02 4.55 -7.64
C ASP A 276 13.07 4.72 -6.43
N HIS A 277 11.90 5.34 -6.65
CA HIS A 277 10.94 5.70 -5.60
C HIS A 277 9.51 5.20 -5.87
N LEU A 278 9.26 4.49 -6.97
CA LEU A 278 7.92 4.02 -7.29
C LEU A 278 7.52 2.89 -6.34
N GLU A 279 6.48 3.14 -5.55
CA GLU A 279 5.92 2.19 -4.59
C GLU A 279 4.66 1.49 -5.13
N ALA A 280 3.92 2.14 -6.03
CA ALA A 280 2.71 1.59 -6.64
C ALA A 280 2.68 1.81 -8.16
N LEU A 281 2.40 0.74 -8.92
CA LEU A 281 2.22 0.76 -10.37
C LEU A 281 0.90 0.10 -10.74
N ASP A 282 0.01 0.85 -11.40
CA ASP A 282 -1.26 0.37 -11.92
C ASP A 282 -1.33 0.53 -13.45
N LEU A 283 -1.39 -0.60 -14.15
CA LEU A 283 -1.53 -0.70 -15.60
C LEU A 283 -2.73 -1.58 -15.97
N MET A 284 -3.71 -1.70 -15.08
CA MET A 284 -4.88 -2.56 -15.28
C MET A 284 -5.69 -2.17 -16.53
N MET A 285 -6.44 -3.14 -17.06
CA MET A 285 -7.38 -2.94 -18.17
C MET A 285 -6.71 -2.32 -19.39
N ASN A 286 -5.64 -2.94 -19.86
CA ASN A 286 -4.91 -2.55 -21.07
C ASN A 286 -4.68 -3.80 -21.95
N LYS A 287 -3.72 -3.75 -22.87
CA LYS A 287 -3.37 -4.84 -23.79
C LYS A 287 -1.88 -5.15 -23.76
N ILE A 288 -1.22 -4.90 -22.63
CA ILE A 288 0.22 -5.05 -22.48
C ILE A 288 0.59 -6.54 -22.58
N ILE A 289 1.63 -6.84 -23.36
CA ILE A 289 2.04 -8.23 -23.68
C ILE A 289 3.28 -8.66 -22.90
N GLU A 290 4.12 -7.70 -22.53
CA GLU A 290 5.32 -7.91 -21.71
C GLU A 290 5.56 -6.70 -20.80
N LEU A 291 6.20 -6.93 -19.65
CA LEU A 291 6.54 -5.90 -18.68
C LEU A 291 7.84 -6.28 -17.95
N ASP A 292 8.88 -5.46 -18.09
CA ASP A 292 10.15 -5.64 -17.39
C ASP A 292 10.17 -4.82 -16.09
N LEU A 293 10.11 -5.52 -14.96
CA LEU A 293 10.02 -4.93 -13.62
C LEU A 293 11.39 -4.65 -12.98
N THR A 294 12.50 -4.88 -13.69
CA THR A 294 13.87 -4.74 -13.13
C THR A 294 14.21 -3.33 -12.66
N GLN A 295 13.47 -2.32 -13.13
CA GLN A 295 13.68 -0.91 -12.79
C GLN A 295 12.82 -0.41 -11.61
N LEU A 296 12.13 -1.29 -10.89
CA LEU A 296 11.18 -0.95 -9.82
C LEU A 296 11.61 -1.50 -8.43
N PRO A 297 12.80 -1.16 -7.91
CA PRO A 297 13.38 -1.83 -6.74
C PRO A 297 12.61 -1.65 -5.42
N LYS A 298 11.65 -0.71 -5.35
CA LYS A 298 10.86 -0.40 -4.13
C LYS A 298 9.35 -0.62 -4.32
N LEU A 299 8.96 -1.36 -5.35
CA LEU A 299 7.54 -1.59 -5.62
C LEU A 299 6.91 -2.45 -4.53
N ARG A 300 5.80 -1.96 -3.98
CA ARG A 300 5.00 -2.63 -2.95
C ARG A 300 3.64 -3.06 -3.48
N GLU A 301 3.10 -2.33 -4.46
CA GLU A 301 1.83 -2.62 -5.12
C GLU A 301 2.02 -2.70 -6.65
N LEU A 302 1.60 -3.82 -7.24
CA LEU A 302 1.60 -4.02 -8.69
C LEU A 302 0.22 -4.46 -9.16
N ALA A 303 -0.45 -3.62 -9.94
CA ALA A 303 -1.73 -3.93 -10.55
C ALA A 303 -1.62 -3.99 -12.08
N ILE A 304 -1.80 -5.18 -12.64
CA ILE A 304 -1.69 -5.48 -14.08
C ILE A 304 -2.86 -6.33 -14.58
N THR A 305 -3.95 -6.39 -13.81
CA THR A 305 -5.16 -7.15 -14.11
C THR A 305 -5.74 -6.79 -15.48
N ASP A 306 -6.26 -7.78 -16.20
CA ASP A 306 -6.87 -7.62 -17.53
C ASP A 306 -5.90 -6.98 -18.55
N ASN A 307 -4.82 -7.71 -18.81
CA ASN A 307 -3.84 -7.42 -19.86
C ASN A 307 -3.65 -8.66 -20.73
N ARG A 308 -2.57 -8.73 -21.52
CA ARG A 308 -2.27 -9.84 -22.43
C ARG A 308 -0.92 -10.47 -22.13
N LEU A 309 -0.46 -10.38 -20.88
CA LEU A 309 0.83 -10.91 -20.48
C LEU A 309 0.84 -12.43 -20.62
N THR A 310 1.92 -12.94 -21.20
CA THR A 310 2.18 -14.39 -21.32
C THR A 310 3.25 -14.87 -20.34
N THR A 311 3.96 -13.95 -19.70
CA THR A 311 4.93 -14.21 -18.62
C THR A 311 4.97 -13.00 -17.68
N ILE A 312 5.43 -13.21 -16.45
CA ILE A 312 5.73 -12.13 -15.51
C ILE A 312 6.83 -12.59 -14.53
N ASP A 313 7.88 -11.79 -14.35
CA ASP A 313 8.97 -12.07 -13.40
C ASP A 313 8.88 -11.13 -12.20
N LEU A 314 8.50 -11.67 -11.04
CA LEU A 314 8.38 -10.93 -9.78
C LEU A 314 9.64 -11.06 -8.90
N SER A 315 10.69 -11.74 -9.37
CA SER A 315 11.88 -12.08 -8.56
C SER A 315 12.70 -10.87 -8.09
N LYS A 316 12.47 -9.71 -8.70
CA LYS A 316 13.13 -8.44 -8.38
C LYS A 316 12.32 -7.53 -7.46
N LEU A 317 11.18 -8.00 -6.97
CA LEU A 317 10.26 -7.22 -6.12
C LEU A 317 10.17 -7.80 -4.69
N PRO A 318 11.27 -7.81 -3.90
CA PRO A 318 11.29 -8.43 -2.58
C PRO A 318 10.37 -7.76 -1.56
N GLU A 319 10.00 -6.49 -1.80
CA GLU A 319 9.11 -5.68 -0.95
C GLU A 319 7.65 -5.70 -1.42
N LEU A 320 7.29 -6.54 -2.41
CA LEU A 320 5.94 -6.61 -2.94
C LEU A 320 4.95 -7.14 -1.87
N GLU A 321 3.95 -6.33 -1.56
CA GLU A 321 2.89 -6.60 -0.59
C GLU A 321 1.57 -6.95 -1.28
N GLU A 322 1.29 -6.32 -2.42
CA GLU A 322 0.03 -6.47 -3.15
C GLU A 322 0.29 -6.75 -4.63
N PHE A 323 -0.26 -7.87 -5.13
CA PHE A 323 -0.20 -8.25 -6.53
C PHE A 323 -1.59 -8.50 -7.11
N TYR A 324 -1.97 -7.69 -8.10
CA TYR A 324 -3.23 -7.82 -8.84
C TYR A 324 -2.95 -8.17 -10.31
N GLY A 325 -2.74 -9.45 -10.59
CA GLY A 325 -2.34 -9.97 -11.90
C GLY A 325 -3.43 -10.72 -12.68
N SER A 326 -4.65 -10.82 -12.15
CA SER A 326 -5.74 -11.62 -12.73
C SER A 326 -5.97 -11.35 -14.23
N TYR A 327 -6.46 -12.37 -14.94
CA TYR A 327 -6.79 -12.31 -16.38
C TYR A 327 -5.57 -12.02 -17.28
N ASN A 328 -4.40 -12.55 -16.92
CA ASN A 328 -3.22 -12.62 -17.77
C ASN A 328 -2.80 -14.08 -17.95
N LYS A 329 -2.74 -14.58 -19.19
CA LYS A 329 -2.49 -16.02 -19.47
C LYS A 329 -1.01 -16.40 -19.33
N VAL A 330 -0.44 -16.24 -18.14
CA VAL A 330 0.99 -16.48 -17.88
C VAL A 330 1.34 -17.97 -17.73
N GLY A 331 0.37 -18.82 -17.38
CA GLY A 331 0.55 -20.25 -17.20
C GLY A 331 1.34 -20.68 -15.94
N LYS A 332 2.30 -19.85 -15.49
CA LYS A 332 3.08 -20.04 -14.26
C LYS A 332 3.35 -18.72 -13.55
N LEU A 333 3.36 -18.77 -12.22
CA LEU A 333 3.65 -17.63 -11.36
C LEU A 333 4.59 -18.07 -10.22
N ASP A 334 5.81 -17.52 -10.19
CA ASP A 334 6.75 -17.72 -9.08
C ASP A 334 6.75 -16.49 -8.17
N ILE A 335 6.37 -16.72 -6.91
CA ILE A 335 6.24 -15.70 -5.86
C ILE A 335 7.08 -16.05 -4.63
N LYS A 336 8.06 -16.95 -4.77
CA LYS A 336 8.96 -17.35 -3.65
C LYS A 336 9.83 -16.21 -3.14
N MET A 337 10.12 -15.25 -4.02
CA MET A 337 10.93 -14.07 -3.71
C MET A 337 10.10 -12.89 -3.20
N ASN A 338 8.79 -13.08 -2.97
CA ASN A 338 7.86 -12.04 -2.50
C ASN A 338 7.23 -12.44 -1.14
N PRO A 339 8.04 -12.63 -0.07
CA PRO A 339 7.55 -13.13 1.22
C PRO A 339 6.63 -12.16 1.96
N GLU A 340 6.62 -10.89 1.55
CA GLU A 340 5.83 -9.81 2.15
C GLU A 340 4.40 -9.75 1.62
N LEU A 341 4.02 -10.57 0.63
CA LEU A 341 2.67 -10.56 0.05
C LEU A 341 1.56 -10.75 1.10
N GLU A 342 0.66 -9.78 1.15
CA GLU A 342 -0.58 -9.76 1.92
C GLU A 342 -1.81 -9.96 1.01
N VAL A 343 -1.74 -9.49 -0.23
CA VAL A 343 -2.80 -9.63 -1.24
C VAL A 343 -2.28 -10.29 -2.51
N LEU A 344 -2.94 -11.36 -2.93
CA LEU A 344 -2.65 -12.08 -4.18
C LEU A 344 -3.93 -12.28 -5.00
N ALA A 345 -4.07 -11.56 -6.10
CA ALA A 345 -5.09 -11.79 -7.11
C ALA A 345 -4.45 -12.31 -8.40
N CYS A 346 -4.67 -13.59 -8.69
CA CYS A 346 -4.13 -14.33 -9.82
C CYS A 346 -5.19 -15.23 -10.49
N ALA A 347 -6.45 -14.79 -10.51
CA ALA A 347 -7.54 -15.54 -11.13
C ALA A 347 -7.45 -15.53 -12.66
N GLY A 348 -7.86 -16.62 -13.33
CA GLY A 348 -7.91 -16.66 -14.79
C GLY A 348 -6.54 -16.55 -15.47
N MET A 349 -5.46 -16.94 -14.78
CA MET A 349 -4.09 -16.83 -15.29
C MET A 349 -3.58 -18.10 -16.00
N GLY A 350 -4.41 -19.15 -16.05
CA GLY A 350 -4.06 -20.44 -16.64
C GLY A 350 -3.04 -21.22 -15.80
N LEU A 351 -2.98 -20.96 -14.49
CA LEU A 351 -2.01 -21.58 -13.60
C LEU A 351 -2.31 -23.06 -13.40
N THR A 352 -1.28 -23.90 -13.49
CA THR A 352 -1.37 -25.35 -13.22
C THR A 352 -0.83 -25.76 -11.85
N GLU A 353 -0.06 -24.87 -11.22
CA GLU A 353 0.54 -24.98 -9.90
C GLU A 353 0.64 -23.58 -9.26
N LEU A 354 0.58 -23.49 -7.94
CA LEU A 354 0.84 -22.26 -7.19
C LEU A 354 1.45 -22.61 -5.82
N ASP A 355 2.74 -22.28 -5.65
CA ASP A 355 3.49 -22.53 -4.41
C ASP A 355 3.41 -21.31 -3.50
N LEU A 356 2.68 -21.44 -2.40
CA LEU A 356 2.47 -20.40 -1.40
C LEU A 356 3.38 -20.57 -0.17
N SER A 357 4.41 -21.42 -0.23
CA SER A 357 5.22 -21.80 0.95
C SER A 357 6.00 -20.65 1.59
N LYS A 358 6.18 -19.51 0.89
CA LYS A 358 6.90 -18.33 1.40
C LYS A 358 6.00 -17.15 1.76
N ASN A 359 4.72 -17.18 1.39
CA ASN A 359 3.81 -16.04 1.51
C ASN A 359 2.96 -16.13 2.79
N HIS A 360 3.60 -16.23 3.95
CA HIS A 360 2.92 -16.50 5.23
C HIS A 360 2.04 -15.35 5.73
N LYS A 361 2.19 -14.14 5.17
CA LYS A 361 1.45 -12.94 5.54
C LYS A 361 0.12 -12.77 4.80
N LEU A 362 -0.17 -13.64 3.82
CA LEU A 362 -1.39 -13.53 3.01
C LEU A 362 -2.65 -13.39 3.86
N GLU A 363 -3.38 -12.33 3.58
CA GLU A 363 -4.70 -12.04 4.13
C GLU A 363 -5.79 -12.26 3.08
N ASN A 364 -5.50 -11.97 1.82
CA ASN A 364 -6.46 -12.09 0.72
C ASN A 364 -5.88 -12.90 -0.44
N ILE A 365 -6.62 -13.89 -0.91
CA ILE A 365 -6.30 -14.66 -2.11
C ILE A 365 -7.51 -14.73 -3.04
N THR A 366 -7.29 -14.37 -4.30
CA THR A 366 -8.21 -14.57 -5.43
C THR A 366 -7.46 -15.36 -6.49
N ALA A 367 -7.75 -16.64 -6.60
CA ALA A 367 -7.02 -17.59 -7.43
C ALA A 367 -7.95 -18.51 -8.24
N GLY A 368 -9.24 -18.14 -8.35
CA GLY A 368 -10.24 -18.85 -9.14
C GLY A 368 -9.95 -18.95 -10.63
N ASN A 369 -10.71 -19.78 -11.34
CA ASN A 369 -10.62 -19.98 -12.79
C ASN A 369 -9.20 -20.34 -13.28
N ASN A 370 -8.54 -21.27 -12.61
CA ASN A 370 -7.22 -21.77 -13.00
C ASN A 370 -7.25 -23.30 -13.16
N ASP A 371 -6.30 -23.83 -13.94
CA ASP A 371 -6.24 -25.25 -14.33
C ASP A 371 -5.35 -26.07 -13.37
N TYR A 372 -5.56 -25.93 -12.05
CA TYR A 372 -4.70 -26.55 -11.05
C TYR A 372 -4.68 -28.08 -11.15
N THR A 373 -3.48 -28.63 -11.31
CA THR A 373 -3.26 -30.09 -11.22
C THR A 373 -3.09 -30.54 -9.78
N THR A 374 -2.58 -29.65 -8.93
CA THR A 374 -2.45 -29.80 -7.49
C THR A 374 -2.96 -28.52 -6.82
N PHE A 375 -3.83 -28.65 -5.84
CA PHE A 375 -4.41 -27.50 -5.15
C PHE A 375 -3.35 -26.76 -4.32
N PRO A 376 -3.40 -25.42 -4.28
CA PRO A 376 -2.50 -24.62 -3.45
C PRO A 376 -2.68 -24.94 -1.96
N ASP A 377 -1.57 -25.15 -1.23
CA ASP A 377 -1.62 -25.40 0.22
C ASP A 377 -1.82 -24.10 1.00
N LEU A 378 -3.03 -23.96 1.57
CA LEU A 378 -3.43 -22.82 2.40
C LEU A 378 -3.23 -23.07 3.90
N SER A 379 -2.85 -24.28 4.34
CA SER A 379 -2.86 -24.70 5.76
C SER A 379 -2.05 -23.80 6.70
N ASN A 380 -0.97 -23.20 6.19
CA ASN A 380 -0.07 -22.31 6.94
C ASN A 380 -0.32 -20.82 6.66
N LYS A 381 -1.59 -20.42 6.48
CA LYS A 381 -2.02 -19.03 6.22
C LYS A 381 -3.05 -18.55 7.27
N PRO A 382 -2.66 -18.41 8.54
CA PRO A 382 -3.60 -18.12 9.65
C PRO A 382 -4.23 -16.72 9.60
N TYR A 383 -3.73 -15.85 8.71
CA TYR A 383 -4.20 -14.47 8.54
C TYR A 383 -5.28 -14.31 7.47
N LEU A 384 -5.61 -15.37 6.71
CA LEU A 384 -6.60 -15.29 5.63
C LEU A 384 -7.97 -14.79 6.14
N LYS A 385 -8.45 -13.77 5.45
CA LYS A 385 -9.75 -13.08 5.63
C LYS A 385 -10.62 -13.23 4.39
N TRP A 386 -10.01 -13.33 3.22
CA TRP A 386 -10.68 -13.43 1.92
C TRP A 386 -10.09 -14.58 1.12
N ILE A 387 -10.91 -15.55 0.76
CA ILE A 387 -10.55 -16.65 -0.12
C ILE A 387 -11.56 -16.70 -1.27
N ASP A 388 -11.07 -16.55 -2.48
CA ASP A 388 -11.81 -16.73 -3.71
C ASP A 388 -11.06 -17.74 -4.58
N MET A 389 -11.62 -18.94 -4.70
CA MET A 389 -11.08 -20.05 -5.48
C MET A 389 -12.22 -20.73 -6.27
N GLU A 390 -13.06 -19.91 -6.92
CA GLU A 390 -14.11 -20.40 -7.81
C GLU A 390 -13.53 -21.23 -8.97
N ASP A 391 -14.29 -22.22 -9.45
CA ASP A 391 -13.99 -22.99 -10.66
C ASP A 391 -12.54 -23.54 -10.73
N CYS A 392 -12.04 -24.09 -9.62
CA CYS A 392 -10.69 -24.67 -9.54
C CYS A 392 -10.70 -26.21 -9.59
N GLY A 393 -11.86 -26.86 -9.53
CA GLY A 393 -11.99 -28.32 -9.45
C GLY A 393 -11.75 -28.91 -8.05
N MET A 394 -11.80 -28.08 -7.01
CA MET A 394 -11.46 -28.43 -5.62
C MET A 394 -12.42 -29.46 -5.03
N LYS A 395 -11.90 -30.47 -4.33
CA LYS A 395 -12.70 -31.53 -3.69
C LYS A 395 -12.83 -31.37 -2.18
N GLU A 396 -11.85 -30.73 -1.55
CA GLU A 396 -11.81 -30.48 -0.11
C GLU A 396 -10.99 -29.23 0.19
N LEU A 397 -11.34 -28.56 1.30
CA LEU A 397 -10.57 -27.47 1.90
C LEU A 397 -10.82 -27.45 3.41
N ASP A 398 -9.76 -27.56 4.21
CA ASP A 398 -9.86 -27.37 5.66
C ASP A 398 -9.85 -25.89 6.03
N VAL A 399 -11.03 -25.27 6.02
CA VAL A 399 -11.20 -23.86 6.41
C VAL A 399 -11.12 -23.62 7.92
N THR A 400 -11.03 -24.68 8.73
CA THR A 400 -10.91 -24.53 10.20
C THR A 400 -9.60 -23.85 10.62
N LYS A 401 -8.63 -23.79 9.70
CA LYS A 401 -7.35 -23.09 9.86
C LYS A 401 -7.46 -21.57 9.74
N PHE A 402 -8.61 -21.02 9.32
CA PHE A 402 -8.79 -19.61 9.00
C PHE A 402 -9.77 -18.91 9.97
N PRO A 403 -9.39 -18.68 11.25
CA PRO A 403 -10.30 -18.09 12.24
C PRO A 403 -10.70 -16.64 11.94
N LYS A 404 -9.97 -15.98 11.03
CA LYS A 404 -10.22 -14.60 10.60
C LYS A 404 -11.04 -14.49 9.30
N LEU A 405 -11.44 -15.62 8.70
CA LEU A 405 -12.15 -15.68 7.42
C LEU A 405 -13.48 -14.93 7.48
N LYS A 406 -13.70 -14.02 6.53
CA LYS A 406 -14.92 -13.19 6.38
C LYS A 406 -15.64 -13.47 5.07
N PHE A 407 -14.88 -13.74 4.01
CA PHE A 407 -15.35 -14.03 2.67
C PHE A 407 -14.76 -15.37 2.22
N LEU A 408 -15.62 -16.26 1.73
CA LEU A 408 -15.24 -17.52 1.13
C LEU A 408 -16.07 -17.76 -0.13
N ASP A 409 -15.41 -17.83 -1.27
CA ASP A 409 -16.01 -18.27 -2.54
C ASP A 409 -15.30 -19.53 -3.01
N LEU A 410 -16.05 -20.62 -3.06
CA LEU A 410 -15.65 -21.92 -3.60
C LEU A 410 -16.68 -22.41 -4.61
N SER A 411 -17.39 -21.50 -5.27
CA SER A 411 -18.38 -21.86 -6.29
C SER A 411 -17.74 -22.63 -7.46
N GLY A 412 -18.52 -23.48 -8.13
CA GLY A 412 -18.03 -24.22 -9.32
C GLY A 412 -16.98 -25.31 -9.02
N ASN A 413 -16.90 -25.77 -7.78
CA ASN A 413 -15.97 -26.82 -7.37
C ASN A 413 -16.67 -28.19 -7.22
N GLN A 414 -16.00 -29.16 -6.58
CA GLN A 414 -16.44 -30.54 -6.40
C GLN A 414 -16.56 -30.90 -4.91
N LEU A 415 -16.85 -29.90 -4.06
CA LEU A 415 -16.94 -30.10 -2.61
C LEU A 415 -18.14 -30.99 -2.26
N THR A 416 -17.91 -31.93 -1.37
CA THR A 416 -18.95 -32.79 -0.77
C THR A 416 -19.19 -32.49 0.70
N ASN A 417 -18.31 -31.70 1.34
CA ASN A 417 -18.46 -31.22 2.71
C ASN A 417 -17.62 -29.94 2.92
N ILE A 418 -17.93 -29.22 4.00
CA ILE A 418 -17.10 -28.14 4.53
C ILE A 418 -17.41 -27.92 6.02
N ASP A 419 -16.37 -27.79 6.85
CA ASP A 419 -16.53 -27.49 8.29
C ASP A 419 -16.28 -26.01 8.58
N LEU A 420 -17.36 -25.28 8.90
CA LEU A 420 -17.32 -23.84 9.21
C LEU A 420 -17.21 -23.55 10.72
N SER A 421 -17.05 -24.58 11.56
CA SER A 421 -17.15 -24.45 13.02
C SER A 421 -16.12 -23.52 13.66
N LYS A 422 -15.02 -23.23 12.94
CA LYS A 422 -13.93 -22.33 13.39
C LYS A 422 -13.87 -21.02 12.62
N ASN A 423 -14.92 -20.62 11.89
CA ASN A 423 -14.97 -19.37 11.12
C ASN A 423 -16.03 -18.39 11.66
N PRO A 424 -15.90 -17.88 12.90
CA PRO A 424 -16.95 -17.06 13.54
C PRO A 424 -17.19 -15.70 12.86
N LEU A 425 -16.23 -15.25 12.05
CA LEU A 425 -16.28 -13.95 11.36
C LEU A 425 -16.85 -14.02 9.93
N LEU A 426 -17.20 -15.21 9.43
CA LEU A 426 -17.69 -15.41 8.07
C LEU A 426 -19.00 -14.64 7.84
N ARG A 427 -19.12 -13.95 6.70
CA ARG A 427 -20.32 -13.18 6.30
C ARG A 427 -20.74 -13.38 4.86
N LYS A 428 -19.81 -13.73 3.97
CA LYS A 428 -20.13 -14.11 2.60
C LYS A 428 -19.58 -15.50 2.34
N LEU A 429 -20.46 -16.41 1.97
CA LEU A 429 -20.15 -17.79 1.65
C LEU A 429 -20.82 -18.15 0.33
N ASP A 430 -20.01 -18.42 -0.69
CA ASP A 430 -20.48 -18.95 -1.96
C ASP A 430 -19.98 -20.39 -2.16
N LEU A 431 -20.94 -21.29 -2.31
CA LEU A 431 -20.79 -22.72 -2.56
C LEU A 431 -21.67 -23.16 -3.73
N ASP A 432 -22.13 -22.22 -4.58
CA ASP A 432 -22.90 -22.54 -5.78
C ASP A 432 -22.17 -23.61 -6.62
N ASN A 433 -22.92 -24.47 -7.28
CA ASN A 433 -22.42 -25.47 -8.23
C ASN A 433 -21.32 -26.38 -7.65
N ASN A 434 -21.56 -26.97 -6.48
CA ASN A 434 -20.74 -28.02 -5.88
C ASN A 434 -21.50 -29.37 -5.84
N GLN A 435 -21.02 -30.34 -5.06
CA GLN A 435 -21.60 -31.67 -4.91
C GLN A 435 -22.23 -31.90 -3.52
N LEU A 436 -22.77 -30.84 -2.91
CA LEU A 436 -23.34 -30.90 -1.57
C LEU A 436 -24.73 -31.54 -1.60
N ASP A 437 -24.92 -32.57 -0.77
CA ASP A 437 -26.25 -33.15 -0.52
C ASP A 437 -27.03 -32.34 0.53
N ALA A 438 -28.30 -32.69 0.73
CA ALA A 438 -29.16 -31.94 1.65
C ALA A 438 -28.70 -32.05 3.11
N CYS A 439 -28.12 -33.19 3.51
CA CYS A 439 -27.61 -33.34 4.88
C CYS A 439 -26.39 -32.46 5.14
N THR A 440 -25.51 -32.36 4.16
CA THR A 440 -24.32 -31.51 4.21
C THR A 440 -24.70 -30.04 4.21
N ILE A 441 -25.67 -29.65 3.39
CA ILE A 441 -26.20 -28.28 3.44
C ILE A 441 -26.80 -28.00 4.80
N ASN A 442 -27.60 -28.91 5.37
CA ASN A 442 -28.16 -28.72 6.71
C ASN A 442 -27.07 -28.57 7.79
N ASP A 443 -25.95 -29.28 7.67
CA ASP A 443 -24.78 -29.13 8.55
C ASP A 443 -24.19 -27.71 8.44
N ILE A 444 -24.05 -27.19 7.23
CA ILE A 444 -23.62 -25.82 6.96
C ILE A 444 -24.62 -24.84 7.59
N LEU A 445 -25.91 -24.97 7.31
CA LEU A 445 -26.95 -24.07 7.84
C LEU A 445 -26.96 -24.05 9.37
N PHE A 446 -26.73 -25.20 10.01
CA PHE A 446 -26.67 -25.29 11.46
C PHE A 446 -25.39 -24.67 12.05
N THR A 447 -24.23 -24.90 11.42
CA THR A 447 -22.92 -24.45 11.94
C THR A 447 -22.57 -23.01 11.58
N ILE A 448 -23.19 -22.44 10.55
CA ILE A 448 -22.92 -21.07 10.08
C ILE A 448 -23.09 -20.06 11.24
N PRO A 449 -22.16 -19.10 11.40
CA PRO A 449 -22.17 -18.19 12.54
C PRO A 449 -23.37 -17.24 12.46
N LYS A 450 -23.87 -16.81 13.62
CA LYS A 450 -24.89 -15.77 13.67
C LYS A 450 -24.30 -14.41 13.25
N ALA A 451 -24.90 -13.77 12.25
CA ALA A 451 -24.54 -12.44 11.79
C ALA A 451 -25.37 -11.34 12.49
N LYS A 452 -24.90 -10.10 12.46
CA LYS A 452 -25.71 -8.92 12.76
C LYS A 452 -26.56 -8.56 11.53
N LYS A 453 -27.65 -7.82 11.75
CA LYS A 453 -28.55 -7.40 10.66
C LYS A 453 -27.82 -6.53 9.62
N ASP A 454 -26.93 -5.65 10.08
CA ASP A 454 -26.17 -4.72 9.23
C ASP A 454 -24.97 -5.39 8.53
N ASP A 455 -24.64 -6.64 8.87
CA ASP A 455 -23.56 -7.37 8.21
C ASP A 455 -23.94 -7.82 6.78
N GLU A 456 -25.24 -7.76 6.44
CA GLU A 456 -25.80 -8.19 5.15
C GLU A 456 -25.31 -9.57 4.69
N ALA A 457 -25.20 -10.54 5.61
CA ALA A 457 -24.59 -11.83 5.33
C ALA A 457 -25.33 -12.64 4.26
N VAL A 458 -24.58 -13.29 3.36
CA VAL A 458 -25.10 -14.00 2.18
C VAL A 458 -24.51 -15.40 2.07
N LEU A 459 -25.39 -16.38 1.90
CA LEU A 459 -25.08 -17.78 1.59
C LEU A 459 -25.60 -18.13 0.19
N LEU A 460 -24.72 -18.58 -0.69
CA LEU A 460 -25.04 -19.03 -2.04
C LEU A 460 -24.75 -20.53 -2.13
N ILE A 461 -25.77 -21.34 -2.45
CA ILE A 461 -25.67 -22.82 -2.53
C ILE A 461 -26.43 -23.42 -3.72
N LYS A 462 -26.89 -22.62 -4.67
CA LYS A 462 -27.62 -23.05 -5.86
C LYS A 462 -26.79 -24.03 -6.69
N GLY A 463 -27.44 -24.98 -7.36
CA GLY A 463 -26.75 -25.93 -8.25
C GLY A 463 -26.18 -27.16 -7.54
N ASN A 464 -26.27 -27.24 -6.21
CA ASN A 464 -25.98 -28.45 -5.44
C ASN A 464 -27.16 -29.43 -5.46
N ALA A 465 -26.89 -30.74 -5.33
CA ALA A 465 -27.92 -31.77 -5.31
C ALA A 465 -28.94 -31.59 -4.16
N GLY A 466 -28.48 -31.09 -3.00
CA GLY A 466 -29.33 -30.82 -1.84
C GLY A 466 -30.05 -29.48 -1.83
N SER A 467 -29.80 -28.59 -2.79
CA SER A 467 -30.25 -27.17 -2.71
C SER A 467 -31.77 -27.05 -2.52
N ALA A 468 -32.54 -27.82 -3.28
CA ALA A 468 -34.01 -27.75 -3.29
C ALA A 468 -34.66 -28.51 -2.13
N THR A 469 -33.89 -29.31 -1.40
CA THR A 469 -34.41 -30.25 -0.37
C THR A 469 -33.76 -30.06 1.00
N CYS A 470 -32.90 -29.05 1.16
CA CYS A 470 -32.34 -28.64 2.45
C CYS A 470 -33.40 -27.99 3.36
N ASP A 471 -33.11 -27.94 4.65
CA ASP A 471 -33.99 -27.41 5.70
C ASP A 471 -33.64 -25.96 6.03
N ASN A 472 -34.33 -25.02 5.38
CA ASN A 472 -34.12 -23.58 5.56
C ASN A 472 -34.37 -23.09 6.99
N THR A 473 -35.13 -23.83 7.81
CA THR A 473 -35.45 -23.40 9.19
C THR A 473 -34.19 -23.29 10.07
N LEU A 474 -33.12 -24.01 9.70
CA LEU A 474 -31.83 -23.97 10.38
C LEU A 474 -31.12 -22.60 10.28
N LEU A 475 -31.53 -21.74 9.34
CA LEU A 475 -31.04 -20.36 9.21
C LEU A 475 -31.80 -19.34 10.05
N GLU A 476 -32.95 -19.72 10.64
CA GLU A 476 -33.78 -18.78 11.40
C GLU A 476 -32.99 -18.14 12.56
N GLY A 477 -33.10 -16.82 12.68
CA GLY A 477 -32.39 -16.05 13.71
C GLY A 477 -30.87 -15.91 13.52
N LYS A 478 -30.30 -16.45 12.43
CA LYS A 478 -28.86 -16.29 12.09
C LYS A 478 -28.56 -15.05 11.25
N ASN A 479 -29.57 -14.39 10.69
CA ASN A 479 -29.45 -13.19 9.83
C ASN A 479 -28.65 -13.40 8.53
N TRP A 480 -28.78 -14.57 7.90
CA TRP A 480 -28.23 -14.85 6.57
C TRP A 480 -29.32 -14.82 5.51
N LYS A 481 -29.00 -14.23 4.35
CA LYS A 481 -29.82 -14.32 3.14
C LYS A 481 -29.31 -15.49 2.30
N MET A 482 -30.21 -16.33 1.81
CA MET A 482 -29.88 -17.50 0.98
C MET A 482 -30.49 -17.40 -0.42
N ASN A 483 -29.77 -17.82 -1.46
CA ASN A 483 -30.23 -17.74 -2.86
C ASN A 483 -31.17 -18.87 -3.31
N VAL A 484 -31.50 -19.81 -2.43
CA VAL A 484 -32.42 -20.92 -2.71
C VAL A 484 -33.45 -21.12 -1.59
N THR A 485 -34.54 -21.79 -1.92
CA THR A 485 -35.55 -22.26 -0.95
C THR A 485 -35.62 -23.78 -1.03
N GLY A 486 -35.29 -24.46 0.06
CA GLY A 486 -35.42 -25.89 0.25
C GLY A 486 -36.69 -26.26 1.04
N ASP A 487 -37.18 -27.48 0.83
CA ASP A 487 -38.41 -28.00 1.46
C ASP A 487 -38.19 -28.86 2.72
N GLY A 488 -36.93 -29.07 3.12
CA GLY A 488 -36.53 -29.87 4.28
C GLY A 488 -36.64 -31.39 4.11
N SER A 489 -37.02 -31.90 2.94
CA SER A 489 -37.28 -33.33 2.71
C SER A 489 -36.03 -34.17 2.44
N GLY A 490 -34.90 -33.54 2.10
CA GLY A 490 -33.74 -34.21 1.51
C GLY A 490 -32.81 -34.89 2.50
N CYS A 491 -32.96 -34.65 3.80
CA CYS A 491 -32.10 -35.24 4.82
C CYS A 491 -32.90 -35.95 5.92
N ASN A 492 -32.63 -37.24 6.08
CA ASN A 492 -33.26 -38.10 7.10
C ASN A 492 -32.47 -38.20 8.41
N THR A 493 -31.31 -37.55 8.48
CA THR A 493 -30.48 -37.52 9.69
C THR A 493 -30.37 -36.10 10.24
N VAL A 494 -30.01 -36.03 11.52
CA VAL A 494 -29.79 -34.79 12.28
C VAL A 494 -28.59 -34.98 13.19
N ARG A 495 -28.00 -33.88 13.66
CA ARG A 495 -26.80 -33.90 14.52
C ARG A 495 -27.06 -33.13 15.81
N LEU A 496 -26.34 -33.53 16.85
CA LEU A 496 -26.27 -32.81 18.13
C LEU A 496 -24.91 -32.17 18.27
N ARG A 497 -24.91 -30.89 18.64
CA ARG A 497 -23.72 -30.16 19.11
C ARG A 497 -23.74 -30.13 20.63
N PHE A 498 -22.59 -30.29 21.28
CA PHE A 498 -22.49 -30.34 22.72
C PHE A 498 -21.92 -29.01 23.24
N GLU A 499 -22.57 -28.42 24.24
CA GLU A 499 -21.96 -27.29 24.96
C GLU A 499 -20.85 -27.81 25.88
N GLU A 500 -19.69 -27.16 25.80
CA GLU A 500 -18.59 -27.42 26.74
C GLU A 500 -19.04 -27.13 28.16
N ASN A 501 -18.71 -28.02 29.10
CA ASN A 501 -19.03 -27.87 30.50
C ASN A 501 -17.81 -28.22 31.36
N ALA A 502 -17.39 -27.30 32.23
CA ALA A 502 -16.22 -27.49 33.07
C ALA A 502 -16.51 -28.37 34.31
N GLN A 503 -17.78 -28.59 34.65
CA GLN A 503 -18.24 -29.32 35.84
C GLN A 503 -18.61 -30.79 35.57
N GLY A 504 -18.47 -31.26 34.34
CA GLY A 504 -18.74 -32.64 33.97
C GLY A 504 -18.74 -32.84 32.47
N SER A 505 -18.86 -34.11 32.06
CA SER A 505 -19.04 -34.49 30.66
C SER A 505 -20.40 -35.15 30.47
N PHE A 506 -20.83 -35.29 29.23
CA PHE A 506 -21.97 -36.16 28.90
C PHE A 506 -21.72 -36.86 27.58
N LYS A 507 -22.42 -37.98 27.40
CA LYS A 507 -22.47 -38.73 26.15
C LYS A 507 -23.91 -39.01 25.78
N THR A 508 -24.16 -39.18 24.49
CA THR A 508 -25.46 -39.59 23.98
C THR A 508 -25.45 -41.05 23.58
N MET A 509 -26.54 -41.75 23.86
CA MET A 509 -26.74 -43.16 23.55
C MET A 509 -27.98 -43.30 22.66
N VAL A 510 -27.84 -44.02 21.55
CA VAL A 510 -28.95 -44.40 20.67
C VAL A 510 -28.88 -45.91 20.48
N GLU A 511 -29.97 -46.63 20.77
CA GLU A 511 -30.01 -48.10 20.69
C GLU A 511 -28.84 -48.75 21.46
N GLU A 512 -28.59 -48.27 22.68
CA GLU A 512 -27.50 -48.72 23.58
C GLU A 512 -26.08 -48.52 23.05
N LYS A 513 -25.91 -47.81 21.92
CA LYS A 513 -24.60 -47.46 21.38
C LYS A 513 -24.26 -46.00 21.67
N ASN A 514 -23.00 -45.76 22.02
CA ASN A 514 -22.49 -44.41 22.18
C ASN A 514 -22.48 -43.69 20.82
N VAL A 515 -23.10 -42.51 20.79
CA VAL A 515 -23.12 -41.60 19.65
C VAL A 515 -22.34 -40.36 20.04
N PRO A 516 -21.13 -40.13 19.48
CA PRO A 516 -20.36 -38.92 19.71
C PRO A 516 -21.06 -37.66 19.20
N GLU A 517 -20.58 -36.50 19.64
CA GLU A 517 -20.96 -35.21 19.06
C GLU A 517 -20.84 -35.23 17.53
N TRP A 518 -21.75 -34.53 16.86
CA TRP A 518 -21.73 -34.36 15.40
C TRP A 518 -21.88 -35.65 14.58
N THR A 519 -22.20 -36.77 15.21
CA THR A 519 -22.51 -38.03 14.52
C THR A 519 -23.95 -37.98 13.98
N PRO A 520 -24.20 -38.37 12.72
CA PRO A 520 -25.56 -38.42 12.16
C PRO A 520 -26.47 -39.39 12.94
N ILE A 521 -27.66 -38.93 13.31
CA ILE A 521 -28.72 -39.71 13.96
C ILE A 521 -29.96 -39.68 13.08
N GLU A 522 -30.55 -40.84 12.77
CA GLU A 522 -31.82 -40.90 12.05
C GLU A 522 -32.95 -40.17 12.82
N LYS A 523 -33.74 -39.36 12.11
CA LYS A 523 -34.90 -38.68 12.69
C LYS A 523 -35.87 -39.68 13.30
N GLY A 524 -36.42 -39.35 14.47
CA GLY A 524 -37.37 -40.15 15.23
C GLY A 524 -36.74 -41.13 16.24
N LYS A 525 -35.41 -41.31 16.21
CA LYS A 525 -34.71 -42.17 17.18
C LYS A 525 -34.76 -41.57 18.58
N GLU A 526 -34.79 -42.45 19.57
CA GLU A 526 -34.70 -42.07 20.98
C GLU A 526 -33.23 -41.91 21.37
N VAL A 527 -32.89 -40.73 21.90
CA VAL A 527 -31.57 -40.37 22.41
C VAL A 527 -31.62 -40.32 23.92
N LYS A 528 -30.79 -41.13 24.57
CA LYS A 528 -30.57 -41.12 26.01
C LYS A 528 -29.29 -40.37 26.34
N ILE A 529 -29.29 -39.59 27.41
CA ILE A 529 -28.17 -38.77 27.85
C ILE A 529 -27.60 -39.38 29.13
N GLU A 530 -26.29 -39.57 29.14
CA GLU A 530 -25.55 -40.02 30.31
C GLU A 530 -24.50 -38.96 30.67
N ALA A 531 -24.71 -38.27 31.78
CA ALA A 531 -23.81 -37.24 32.28
C ALA A 531 -22.92 -37.79 33.39
N THR A 532 -21.64 -37.40 33.37
CA THR A 532 -20.62 -37.76 34.34
C THR A 532 -20.12 -36.48 35.00
N PRO A 533 -20.59 -36.12 36.21
CA PRO A 533 -20.08 -34.97 36.93
C PRO A 533 -18.62 -35.20 37.37
N ILE A 534 -17.86 -34.11 37.50
CA ILE A 534 -16.58 -34.15 38.22
C ILE A 534 -16.81 -34.19 39.74
N SER A 535 -15.75 -34.46 40.51
CA SER A 535 -15.85 -34.48 41.99
C SER A 535 -16.39 -33.16 42.56
N GLY A 536 -17.31 -33.26 43.52
CA GLY A 536 -17.95 -32.11 44.16
C GLY A 536 -19.18 -31.56 43.42
N TYR A 537 -19.54 -32.14 42.27
CA TYR A 537 -20.73 -31.79 41.51
C TYR A 537 -21.65 -32.99 41.33
N LYS A 538 -22.93 -32.70 41.15
CA LYS A 538 -23.96 -33.65 40.74
C LYS A 538 -24.63 -33.17 39.47
N PHE A 539 -25.01 -34.11 38.63
CA PHE A 539 -25.84 -33.81 37.47
C PHE A 539 -27.26 -33.45 37.92
N VAL A 540 -27.79 -32.34 37.39
CA VAL A 540 -29.13 -31.85 37.70
C VAL A 540 -30.09 -32.18 36.57
N LYS A 541 -29.75 -31.75 35.35
CA LYS A 541 -30.61 -31.90 34.17
C LYS A 541 -29.82 -31.72 32.89
N ALA A 542 -30.36 -32.24 31.80
CA ALA A 542 -29.92 -31.90 30.45
C ALA A 542 -30.93 -30.96 29.78
N MET A 543 -30.45 -30.19 28.82
CA MET A 543 -31.25 -29.24 28.05
C MET A 543 -30.96 -29.40 26.56
N LEU A 544 -32.02 -29.37 25.74
CA LEU A 544 -31.94 -29.30 24.28
C LEU A 544 -32.41 -27.91 23.84
N ASP A 545 -31.54 -27.17 23.16
CA ASP A 545 -31.80 -25.80 22.70
C ASP A 545 -32.34 -24.89 23.84
N GLY A 546 -31.75 -25.03 25.03
CA GLY A 546 -32.12 -24.29 26.23
C GLY A 546 -33.40 -24.78 26.95
N LYS A 547 -34.04 -25.85 26.47
CA LYS A 547 -35.24 -26.44 27.09
C LYS A 547 -34.91 -27.71 27.86
N ASP A 548 -35.45 -27.84 29.07
CA ASP A 548 -35.23 -28.99 29.94
C ASP A 548 -35.69 -30.31 29.31
N ILE A 549 -34.86 -31.35 29.42
CA ILE A 549 -35.16 -32.70 28.97
C ILE A 549 -35.59 -33.52 30.19
N THR A 550 -36.86 -33.95 30.19
CA THR A 550 -37.39 -34.79 31.27
C THR A 550 -36.88 -36.22 31.13
N GLY A 551 -36.38 -36.81 32.21
CA GLY A 551 -35.93 -38.21 32.22
C GLY A 551 -34.66 -38.50 31.45
N ASN A 552 -33.90 -37.46 31.05
CA ASN A 552 -32.65 -37.56 30.29
C ASN A 552 -32.76 -38.33 28.95
N THR A 553 -33.97 -38.40 28.40
CA THR A 553 -34.24 -39.08 27.13
C THR A 553 -35.20 -38.24 26.30
N PHE A 554 -34.99 -38.21 24.98
CA PHE A 554 -35.87 -37.50 24.05
C PHE A 554 -35.85 -38.13 22.66
N LYS A 555 -36.88 -37.88 21.85
CA LYS A 555 -36.88 -38.24 20.42
C LYS A 555 -36.27 -37.11 19.60
N ILE A 556 -35.21 -37.39 18.85
CA ILE A 556 -34.53 -36.39 18.03
C ILE A 556 -35.19 -36.33 16.64
N ASN A 557 -35.66 -35.16 16.22
CA ASN A 557 -36.27 -34.97 14.89
C ASN A 557 -35.68 -33.78 14.12
N GLN A 558 -34.90 -32.95 14.80
CA GLN A 558 -34.26 -31.75 14.28
C GLN A 558 -32.84 -31.67 14.85
N TYR A 559 -32.01 -30.84 14.23
CA TYR A 559 -30.71 -30.48 14.81
C TYR A 559 -30.91 -29.80 16.16
N GLY A 560 -29.92 -29.91 17.05
CA GLY A 560 -30.01 -29.23 18.34
C GLY A 560 -28.68 -29.11 19.06
N VAL A 561 -28.67 -28.20 20.03
CA VAL A 561 -27.56 -27.97 20.96
C VAL A 561 -27.92 -28.61 22.29
N LEU A 562 -27.13 -29.59 22.70
CA LEU A 562 -27.28 -30.31 23.95
C LEU A 562 -26.36 -29.69 25.02
N ALA A 563 -26.93 -29.37 26.16
CA ALA A 563 -26.21 -28.88 27.33
C ALA A 563 -26.55 -29.72 28.56
N ALA A 564 -25.62 -29.79 29.51
CA ALA A 564 -25.84 -30.39 30.82
C ALA A 564 -25.68 -29.34 31.91
N VAL A 565 -26.53 -29.41 32.92
CA VAL A 565 -26.45 -28.58 34.12
C VAL A 565 -25.96 -29.43 35.27
N PHE A 566 -24.88 -29.01 35.89
CA PHE A 566 -24.32 -29.59 37.10
C PHE A 566 -24.42 -28.57 38.24
N ASP A 567 -24.67 -29.06 39.44
CA ASP A 567 -24.74 -28.24 40.66
C ASP A 567 -23.80 -28.84 41.72
N VAL A 568 -23.40 -28.01 42.67
CA VAL A 568 -22.51 -28.42 43.74
C VAL A 568 -23.22 -29.46 44.61
N ASP A 569 -22.55 -30.57 44.87
CA ASP A 569 -23.09 -31.65 45.68
C ASP A 569 -22.95 -31.35 47.19
N ASN A 570 -23.60 -30.27 47.65
CA ASN A 570 -23.52 -29.76 49.03
C ASN A 570 -24.87 -29.90 49.78
N GLY A 571 -25.44 -31.10 49.81
CA GLY A 571 -26.55 -31.38 50.71
C GLY A 571 -26.13 -31.30 52.19
N ILE A 572 -26.22 -30.13 52.83
CA ILE A 572 -26.29 -30.05 54.30
C ILE A 572 -27.69 -30.50 54.70
N HIS A 573 -27.86 -31.81 54.89
CA HIS A 573 -29.05 -32.35 55.54
C HIS A 573 -29.00 -32.00 57.03
N ASN A 574 -29.96 -31.20 57.50
CA ASN A 574 -30.15 -30.66 58.86
C ASN A 574 -29.48 -29.31 59.17
N ALA A 575 -30.20 -28.23 58.87
CA ALA A 575 -30.13 -27.02 59.69
C ALA A 575 -31.48 -26.86 60.41
N GLN A 576 -31.54 -27.26 61.69
CA GLN A 576 -32.56 -26.74 62.61
C GLN A 576 -32.25 -25.26 62.82
N ALA A 577 -32.85 -24.39 62.02
CA ALA A 577 -32.78 -22.95 62.22
C ALA A 577 -33.94 -22.51 63.10
N GLU A 578 -33.80 -22.60 64.43
CA GLU A 578 -34.77 -21.95 65.34
C GLU A 578 -34.16 -21.12 66.48
N ALA A 579 -32.83 -20.97 66.62
CA ALA A 579 -32.30 -20.20 67.77
C ALA A 579 -31.10 -19.27 67.51
N VAL A 580 -30.60 -19.15 66.27
CA VAL A 580 -29.43 -18.28 66.01
C VAL A 580 -29.89 -16.85 65.76
N LYS A 581 -29.44 -15.91 66.60
CA LYS A 581 -29.74 -14.49 66.49
C LYS A 581 -28.45 -13.69 66.28
N VAL A 582 -28.43 -12.83 65.27
CA VAL A 582 -27.29 -11.94 65.00
C VAL A 582 -27.71 -10.51 65.31
N VAL A 583 -27.00 -9.85 66.21
CA VAL A 583 -27.26 -8.46 66.60
C VAL A 583 -25.99 -7.62 66.56
N ARG A 584 -26.15 -6.30 66.46
CA ARG A 584 -25.03 -5.36 66.52
C ARG A 584 -24.99 -4.71 67.90
N HIS A 585 -23.83 -4.73 68.54
CA HIS A 585 -23.61 -4.10 69.83
C HIS A 585 -22.23 -3.45 69.88
N ASN A 586 -22.17 -2.14 70.18
CA ASN A 586 -20.94 -1.35 70.28
C ASN A 586 -19.96 -1.49 69.10
N GLY A 587 -20.49 -1.52 67.87
CA GLY A 587 -19.69 -1.62 66.65
C GLY A 587 -19.28 -3.04 66.25
N ASN A 588 -19.48 -4.02 67.12
CA ASN A 588 -19.24 -5.44 66.85
C ASN A 588 -20.52 -6.17 66.45
N ILE A 589 -20.34 -7.31 65.79
CA ILE A 589 -21.39 -8.28 65.51
C ILE A 589 -21.38 -9.31 66.63
N VAL A 590 -22.54 -9.53 67.25
CA VAL A 590 -22.74 -10.57 68.27
C VAL A 590 -23.66 -11.62 67.68
N VAL A 591 -23.17 -12.86 67.62
CA VAL A 591 -23.92 -14.04 67.20
C VAL A 591 -24.29 -14.84 68.43
N MET A 592 -25.58 -15.02 68.66
CA MET A 592 -26.16 -15.74 69.80
C MET A 592 -26.77 -17.04 69.31
N GLY A 593 -26.76 -18.07 70.16
CA GLY A 593 -27.33 -19.39 69.83
C GLY A 593 -26.33 -20.36 69.19
N LEU A 594 -25.04 -20.11 69.33
CA LEU A 594 -23.99 -21.08 69.06
C LEU A 594 -23.85 -22.06 70.24
N GLN A 595 -23.11 -23.15 70.08
CA GLN A 595 -22.76 -24.03 71.20
C GLN A 595 -21.83 -23.29 72.17
N ALA A 596 -22.12 -23.32 73.46
CA ALA A 596 -21.31 -22.67 74.51
C ALA A 596 -19.92 -23.30 74.64
N GLU A 597 -18.90 -22.48 74.90
CA GLU A 597 -17.51 -22.90 75.12
C GLU A 597 -16.90 -23.76 74.00
N LYS A 598 -17.29 -23.49 72.74
CA LYS A 598 -16.83 -24.22 71.54
C LYS A 598 -16.13 -23.30 70.56
N ASN A 599 -15.13 -23.85 69.86
CA ASN A 599 -14.40 -23.09 68.85
C ASN A 599 -15.30 -22.78 67.65
N TYR A 600 -15.13 -21.59 67.08
CA TYR A 600 -15.71 -21.20 65.81
C TYR A 600 -14.63 -20.56 64.91
N ASN A 601 -14.83 -20.67 63.61
CA ASN A 601 -13.91 -20.17 62.60
C ASN A 601 -14.59 -19.06 61.79
N ILE A 602 -13.84 -18.03 61.42
CA ILE A 602 -14.30 -16.91 60.59
C ILE A 602 -13.57 -16.97 59.25
N TYR A 603 -14.32 -16.97 58.16
CA TYR A 603 -13.79 -16.97 56.79
C TYR A 603 -14.25 -15.73 56.02
N ASP A 604 -13.49 -15.31 55.02
CA ASP A 604 -13.99 -14.36 54.01
C ASP A 604 -14.89 -15.05 52.97
N ALA A 605 -15.48 -14.26 52.07
CA ALA A 605 -16.35 -14.76 51.00
C ALA A 605 -15.67 -15.69 49.99
N SER A 606 -14.32 -15.71 49.94
CA SER A 606 -13.56 -16.64 49.10
C SER A 606 -13.27 -17.98 49.79
N GLY A 607 -13.59 -18.10 51.08
CA GLY A 607 -13.33 -19.28 51.90
C GLY A 607 -11.98 -19.26 52.62
N LYS A 608 -11.25 -18.13 52.61
CA LYS A 608 -9.99 -17.99 53.34
C LYS A 608 -10.27 -17.81 54.83
N LEU A 609 -9.59 -18.59 55.67
CA LEU A 609 -9.67 -18.46 57.13
C LEU A 609 -9.06 -17.11 57.57
N LEU A 610 -9.87 -16.28 58.21
CA LEU A 610 -9.47 -14.97 58.73
C LEU A 610 -9.06 -15.05 60.20
N SER A 611 -9.84 -15.75 61.02
CA SER A 611 -9.58 -15.92 62.45
C SER A 611 -10.37 -17.08 63.04
N THR A 612 -10.03 -17.45 64.27
CA THR A 612 -10.77 -18.43 65.07
C THR A 612 -11.09 -17.81 66.44
N GLY A 613 -12.15 -18.26 67.08
CA GLY A 613 -12.58 -17.78 68.39
C GLY A 613 -13.26 -18.88 69.20
N LEU A 614 -13.53 -18.59 70.47
CA LEU A 614 -14.24 -19.47 71.38
C LEU A 614 -15.52 -18.76 71.83
N THR A 615 -16.66 -19.43 71.73
CA THR A 615 -17.93 -18.90 72.27
C THR A 615 -17.88 -18.82 73.79
N ASP A 616 -18.63 -17.88 74.37
CA ASP A 616 -18.75 -17.78 75.82
C ASP A 616 -19.67 -18.88 76.41
N ALA A 617 -19.88 -18.83 77.73
CA ALA A 617 -20.72 -19.79 78.46
C ALA A 617 -22.20 -19.77 78.05
N ASN A 618 -22.65 -18.73 77.32
CA ASN A 618 -24.01 -18.60 76.81
C ASN A 618 -24.11 -18.96 75.31
N GLY A 619 -23.00 -19.36 74.67
CA GLY A 619 -22.99 -19.63 73.24
C GLY A 619 -23.00 -18.37 72.39
N GLU A 620 -22.42 -17.28 72.90
CA GLU A 620 -22.27 -16.03 72.15
C GLU A 620 -20.86 -15.88 71.56
N ALA A 621 -20.79 -15.43 70.31
CA ALA A 621 -19.56 -15.04 69.64
C ALA A 621 -19.60 -13.56 69.30
N THR A 622 -18.59 -12.80 69.75
CA THR A 622 -18.42 -11.39 69.38
C THR A 622 -17.33 -11.26 68.32
N VAL A 623 -17.68 -10.66 67.20
CA VAL A 623 -16.81 -10.51 66.04
C VAL A 623 -16.69 -9.04 65.66
N SER A 624 -15.45 -8.53 65.63
CA SER A 624 -15.15 -7.20 65.12
C SER A 624 -14.95 -7.24 63.61
N LEU A 625 -15.72 -6.43 62.88
CA LEU A 625 -15.63 -6.33 61.42
C LEU A 625 -15.47 -4.88 60.96
N PRO A 626 -14.57 -4.62 59.98
CA PRO A 626 -14.54 -3.36 59.25
C PRO A 626 -15.71 -3.28 58.25
N ALA A 627 -16.35 -2.10 58.15
CA ALA A 627 -17.54 -1.88 57.32
C ALA A 627 -17.37 -2.40 55.87
N GLY A 628 -18.42 -3.00 55.31
CA GLY A 628 -18.48 -3.45 53.92
C GLY A 628 -17.92 -4.86 53.65
N HIS A 629 -17.61 -5.65 54.68
CA HIS A 629 -17.10 -7.02 54.51
C HIS A 629 -18.19 -8.08 54.75
N ILE A 630 -18.14 -9.14 53.94
CA ILE A 630 -18.93 -10.37 54.14
C ILE A 630 -18.01 -11.40 54.77
N ILE A 631 -18.45 -11.99 55.88
CA ILE A 631 -17.77 -13.14 56.49
C ILE A 631 -18.71 -14.31 56.70
N ILE A 632 -18.10 -15.50 56.83
CA ILE A 632 -18.78 -16.74 57.17
C ILE A 632 -18.25 -17.20 58.52
N ILE A 633 -19.12 -17.29 59.53
CA ILE A 633 -18.80 -17.86 60.83
C ILE A 633 -19.23 -19.33 60.80
N ARG A 634 -18.31 -20.24 61.11
CA ARG A 634 -18.57 -21.69 61.12
C ARG A 634 -18.26 -22.28 62.48
N GLN A 635 -19.21 -23.01 63.05
CA GLN A 635 -19.00 -23.88 64.21
C GLN A 635 -19.59 -25.25 63.87
N ASP A 636 -18.72 -26.25 63.74
CA ASP A 636 -19.03 -27.58 63.22
C ASP A 636 -19.78 -27.52 61.86
N ASN A 637 -21.04 -27.97 61.84
CA ASN A 637 -21.89 -28.02 60.65
C ASN A 637 -22.73 -26.74 60.46
N LEU A 638 -22.73 -25.83 61.42
CA LEU A 638 -23.44 -24.56 61.34
C LEU A 638 -22.56 -23.53 60.64
N ALA A 639 -23.07 -22.92 59.57
CA ALA A 639 -22.43 -21.81 58.88
C ALA A 639 -23.38 -20.60 58.84
N ILE A 640 -22.90 -19.44 59.31
CA ILE A 640 -23.66 -18.20 59.39
C ILE A 640 -22.96 -17.17 58.52
N LYS A 641 -23.65 -16.73 57.46
CA LYS A 641 -23.19 -15.61 56.64
C LYS A 641 -23.59 -14.31 57.33
N VAL A 642 -22.60 -13.46 57.61
CA VAL A 642 -22.85 -12.12 58.17
C VAL A 642 -22.30 -11.06 57.22
N MET A 643 -23.10 -10.03 56.99
CA MET A 643 -22.76 -8.87 56.15
C MET A 643 -22.91 -7.61 57.01
N GLN A 644 -21.89 -6.75 56.99
CA GLN A 644 -21.87 -5.49 57.72
C GLN A 644 -22.34 -4.30 56.88
#